data_AF-A0A9Q0FQZ3-F1
#
_entry.id   AF-A0A9Q0FQZ3-F1
#
_cell.length_a   1.000
_cell.length_b   1.000
_cell.length_c   1.000
_cell.angle_alpha   90.00
_cell.angle_beta   90.00
_cell.angle_gamma   90.00
#
_symmetry.space_group_name_H-M   'P 1'
#
loop_
_entity.id
_entity.type
_entity.pdbx_description
1 polymer ?
#
loop_
_entity_poly.entity_id
_entity_poly.type
_entity_poly.pdbx_seq_one_letter_code
_entity_poly.pdbx_strand_id
1 'polypeptide(L)'
;MASSSIHFTIFYSLLLLCCFSPSIAQQSFRPKALVVPVTKDASTSQYVTKIKQRTPAVSINLVVDLGGQFLWVDCDQNYVSSTYRPARCGSALCSLARASGCGDCFSGPRPGCNNNTCGVSPGNTVTRTATGGELATDVVSVNSTNGSNPGREVSVPRFLFSCAPTFLLQGLASGVVGMAGLGRTRIAFPSQFASAFSFNRKFAVCLASSGTGVIFFGNGPYNFLHNVQYTSQSLAKTPLFINPVSTAPAFTQGEPSAEYFIGVSSIKIDEKVVPLNSTLLSIDRNGDGGTKISTVNPYTVLESSIFKAVTEAFISEAAAMNITRVASVAPFDVCFSRDNVVSTRLGYRVPTISLVLQNENVVWSIFGANSIVQVSDDVLCLGFVNGGSNPTTSIVIGGYQLENNLLEFDLASSRLGFSSLLFGRQTTCANFNFTSPPANISPKSSKGPLKNPSTSSPSPLWVDCDQYVSSTYKPVRCGSAACSLARSGGCSDCNEAPKPYCNRNTCAVSPDNTVTGITTSGEVATDVVSVNSTNGSNPGREVTVPSFAFACGRTFLLEGLANGVVGMAGLGKARTALPSQFVSAFSFPRKFAVCLSSLKDVVFFGDGPYKLLPDVQFTSQSLTQTPLLTNPVSTASAYSNGDPSYEYFIGVSSILIDEKPVSLNLTLLSIDNEGKGGTKISTVDPYTLLESSIFKAITEAFIKKAAARNITRVAGVAPFDVCFSRDNVARTRLGAGMPTIFLVLHNKNVVWRIFGANSMVQVSDDVLCLGFVDGGSTPATSIVIGGHQLEDNLLHIAQQSFRPKALVIPVTKDAATRQYLTQIKQRTPQKPINLVVDLGGQFLWVDCDQDYVSSTYKSVRCGSAMCSLAKSDGCGECFAAPKPGCNKNYCGLTPDNTVIGMATSGELATDVVSVNSTNGSNPGREVTIPHFAFTCGATFLLKGLANGVVGMAGLGRTRIALPSQFASAFSFHRKFAVCLSSSKGVVVFGDGPYKLLPDVQFTSQSLTQTPLLTNPVSTASAYSLGDPSYEYFIGASSILIDEKPVSLNSTLLSIDNEGKGGTKISTVDPYTVLESSIFKAVTQAFIKEAAAKNIKRVAGVAPFDVCFSRENVPSTRLGAGVPTISLVLQNKNVVWRIFGANSMVQVSDDVLCLGFVDGGSKPTTSIVIGGHQLEDNLLQFDLASSRLGFSSLLYGSRTTCANFNFTSIA
;
A
#
# COMPACT_ATOMS: atom_id res chain seq x y z
N MET A 1 65.08 11.38 57.04
CA MET A 1 65.49 10.86 55.72
C MET A 1 64.84 9.51 55.50
N ALA A 2 63.57 9.50 55.08
CA ALA A 2 62.79 8.29 54.77
C ALA A 2 61.60 8.69 53.87
N SER A 3 61.88 9.39 52.76
CA SER A 3 60.83 9.92 51.88
C SER A 3 61.22 9.96 50.40
N SER A 4 62.31 9.28 50.00
CA SER A 4 62.80 9.32 48.61
C SER A 4 62.74 8.00 47.84
N SER A 5 62.40 6.88 48.49
CA SER A 5 62.36 5.55 47.83
C SER A 5 60.96 5.07 47.44
N ILE A 6 59.89 5.78 47.81
CA ILE A 6 58.50 5.39 47.47
C ILE A 6 58.04 6.03 46.15
N HIS A 7 58.64 7.14 45.72
CA HIS A 7 58.28 7.78 44.45
C HIS A 7 58.89 7.10 43.22
N PHE A 8 60.01 6.38 43.35
CA PHE A 8 60.65 5.71 42.22
C PHE A 8 59.98 4.39 41.82
N THR A 9 59.41 3.65 42.78
CA THR A 9 58.66 2.40 42.53
C THR A 9 57.26 2.67 41.97
N ILE A 10 56.61 3.76 42.39
CA ILE A 10 55.30 4.16 41.83
C ILE A 10 55.46 4.61 40.36
N PHE A 11 56.52 5.34 40.02
CA PHE A 11 56.74 5.80 38.64
C PHE A 11 57.07 4.67 37.65
N TYR A 12 57.84 3.65 38.07
CA TYR A 12 58.11 2.46 37.24
C TYR A 12 56.87 1.55 37.09
N SER A 13 56.01 1.47 38.11
CA SER A 13 54.75 0.74 38.01
C SER A 13 53.74 1.41 37.06
N LEU A 14 53.73 2.75 37.02
CA LEU A 14 52.92 3.53 36.08
C LEU A 14 53.46 3.49 34.64
N LEU A 15 54.78 3.39 34.42
CA LEU A 15 55.33 3.24 33.07
C LEU A 15 55.11 1.84 32.48
N LEU A 16 55.14 0.78 33.29
CA LEU A 16 54.86 -0.59 32.84
C LEU A 16 53.36 -0.85 32.55
N LEU A 17 52.45 -0.07 33.17
CA LEU A 17 51.02 -0.08 32.88
C LEU A 17 50.65 0.67 31.58
N CYS A 18 51.51 1.56 31.08
CA CYS A 18 51.30 2.27 29.80
C CYS A 18 51.73 1.46 28.56
N CYS A 19 52.46 0.35 28.71
CA CYS A 19 52.92 -0.48 27.58
C CYS A 19 52.09 -1.75 27.34
N PHE A 20 51.09 -2.02 28.18
CA PHE A 20 50.11 -3.09 27.96
C PHE A 20 48.71 -2.51 27.90
N SER A 21 48.44 -1.68 26.89
CA SER A 21 47.09 -1.60 26.37
C SER A 21 46.76 -2.99 25.81
N PRO A 22 45.79 -3.75 26.36
CA PRO A 22 45.18 -4.78 25.56
C PRO A 22 44.46 -4.01 24.46
N SER A 23 45.09 -3.89 23.30
CA SER A 23 44.36 -3.66 22.06
C SER A 23 43.38 -4.82 21.98
N ILE A 24 42.17 -4.61 22.48
CA ILE A 24 41.01 -5.41 22.10
C ILE A 24 40.82 -5.04 20.64
N ALA A 25 41.63 -5.66 19.77
CA ALA A 25 41.40 -5.68 18.35
C ALA A 25 40.03 -6.34 18.21
N GLN A 26 39.02 -5.50 18.01
CA GLN A 26 37.68 -5.93 17.64
C GLN A 26 37.86 -6.87 16.45
N GLN A 27 37.65 -8.17 16.65
CA GLN A 27 37.84 -9.15 15.58
C GLN A 27 37.01 -8.69 14.38
N SER A 28 37.68 -8.36 13.27
CA SER A 28 37.00 -7.89 12.07
C SER A 28 36.05 -8.99 11.62
N PHE A 29 34.75 -8.72 11.62
CA PHE A 29 33.76 -9.67 11.14
C PHE A 29 34.03 -9.99 9.66
N ARG A 30 34.39 -11.24 9.36
CA ARG A 30 34.53 -11.76 8.00
C ARG A 30 33.47 -12.83 7.76
N PRO A 31 32.55 -12.62 6.81
CA PRO A 31 31.50 -13.60 6.55
C PRO A 31 32.07 -14.84 5.86
N LYS A 32 31.49 -16.01 6.14
CA LYS A 32 31.87 -17.29 5.52
C LYS A 32 31.20 -17.52 4.16
N ALA A 33 30.10 -16.83 3.93
CA ALA A 33 29.38 -16.80 2.66
C ALA A 33 28.60 -15.49 2.52
N LEU A 34 28.23 -15.14 1.29
CA LEU A 34 27.41 -14.00 0.91
C LEU A 34 26.20 -14.49 0.12
N VAL A 35 25.18 -13.65 0.02
CA VAL A 35 23.96 -13.97 -0.71
C VAL A 35 23.40 -12.76 -1.44
N VAL A 36 22.93 -12.99 -2.66
CA VAL A 36 22.18 -12.00 -3.44
C VAL A 36 20.91 -12.64 -4.03
N PRO A 37 19.79 -11.88 -4.10
CA PRO A 37 18.58 -12.35 -4.76
C PRO A 37 18.74 -12.35 -6.26
N VAL A 38 18.03 -13.26 -6.94
CA VAL A 38 17.93 -13.28 -8.40
C VAL A 38 16.48 -13.53 -8.82
N THR A 39 15.94 -12.68 -9.69
CA THR A 39 14.56 -12.77 -10.19
C THR A 39 14.57 -12.86 -11.71
N LYS A 40 13.70 -13.70 -12.27
CA LYS A 40 13.51 -13.78 -13.73
C LYS A 40 12.66 -12.60 -14.20
N ASP A 41 13.15 -11.88 -15.20
CA ASP A 41 12.40 -10.83 -15.89
C ASP A 41 11.41 -11.47 -16.89
N ALA A 42 10.14 -11.14 -16.76
CA ALA A 42 9.08 -11.78 -17.55
C ALA A 42 9.16 -11.43 -19.04
N SER A 43 9.65 -10.23 -19.39
CA SER A 43 9.68 -9.75 -20.78
C SER A 43 10.84 -10.33 -21.58
N THR A 44 12.00 -10.47 -20.94
CA THR A 44 13.25 -10.88 -21.61
C THR A 44 13.68 -12.29 -21.25
N SER A 45 13.05 -12.91 -20.25
CA SER A 45 13.48 -14.16 -19.61
C SER A 45 14.90 -14.13 -19.04
N GLN A 46 15.49 -12.93 -18.87
CA GLN A 46 16.80 -12.75 -18.25
C GLN A 46 16.71 -12.83 -16.73
N TYR A 47 17.80 -13.22 -16.08
CA TYR A 47 17.89 -13.25 -14.63
C TYR A 47 18.53 -11.97 -14.11
N VAL A 48 17.84 -11.27 -13.21
CA VAL A 48 18.27 -9.98 -12.68
C VAL A 48 18.59 -10.12 -11.20
N THR A 49 19.78 -9.72 -10.79
CA THR A 49 20.20 -9.62 -9.39
C THR A 49 20.24 -8.16 -8.93
N LYS A 50 20.22 -7.96 -7.60
CA LYS A 50 20.24 -6.65 -6.98
C LYS A 50 21.35 -6.57 -5.94
N ILE A 51 22.19 -5.54 -6.05
CA ILE A 51 23.27 -5.24 -5.11
C ILE A 51 23.27 -3.74 -4.77
N LYS A 52 24.03 -3.33 -3.76
CA LYS A 52 24.31 -1.90 -3.54
C LYS A 52 25.69 -1.54 -4.08
N GLN A 53 25.81 -0.37 -4.70
CA GLN A 53 27.08 0.21 -5.12
C GLN A 53 27.09 1.72 -4.81
N ARG A 54 28.26 2.38 -4.92
CA ARG A 54 28.46 3.84 -4.85
C ARG A 54 28.43 4.43 -3.44
N THR A 55 28.76 5.72 -3.33
CA THR A 55 28.58 6.54 -2.13
C THR A 55 27.93 7.90 -2.50
N PRO A 56 26.69 8.21 -2.07
CA PRO A 56 25.83 7.40 -1.20
C PRO A 56 25.45 6.06 -1.85
N ALA A 57 25.21 5.04 -1.03
CA ALA A 57 24.92 3.69 -1.50
C ALA A 57 23.57 3.65 -2.25
N VAL A 58 23.58 3.17 -3.49
CA VAL A 58 22.41 3.02 -4.35
C VAL A 58 22.23 1.55 -4.68
N SER A 59 20.98 1.08 -4.63
CA SER A 59 20.66 -0.26 -5.12
C SER A 59 20.60 -0.26 -6.64
N ILE A 60 21.34 -1.17 -7.27
CA ILE A 60 21.39 -1.32 -8.73
C ILE A 60 20.93 -2.73 -9.13
N ASN A 61 20.23 -2.80 -10.26
CA ASN A 61 19.80 -4.05 -10.87
C ASN A 61 20.76 -4.43 -12.00
N LEU A 62 21.14 -5.70 -12.06
CA LEU A 62 22.14 -6.23 -12.99
C LEU A 62 21.67 -7.54 -13.59
N VAL A 63 21.81 -7.72 -14.89
CA VAL A 63 21.58 -9.04 -15.51
C VAL A 63 22.70 -10.00 -15.09
N VAL A 64 22.33 -11.17 -14.59
CA VAL A 64 23.26 -12.22 -14.18
C VAL A 64 23.86 -12.87 -15.43
N ASP A 65 25.16 -12.70 -15.61
CA ASP A 65 25.92 -13.36 -16.66
C ASP A 65 26.87 -14.38 -16.04
N LEU A 66 26.46 -15.65 -16.05
CA LEU A 66 27.28 -16.73 -15.51
C LEU A 66 28.64 -16.83 -16.21
N GLY A 67 28.69 -16.57 -17.53
CA GLY A 67 29.91 -16.58 -18.33
C GLY A 67 30.68 -15.25 -18.31
N GLY A 68 30.05 -14.19 -17.80
CA GLY A 68 30.55 -12.82 -17.87
C GLY A 68 31.86 -12.62 -17.13
N GLN A 69 32.82 -11.93 -17.76
CA GLN A 69 34.17 -11.80 -17.23
C GLN A 69 34.26 -10.94 -15.97
N PHE A 70 33.39 -9.95 -15.78
CA PHE A 70 33.41 -9.03 -14.64
C PHE A 70 32.08 -8.28 -14.50
N LEU A 71 31.90 -7.56 -13.39
CA LEU A 71 30.86 -6.55 -13.26
C LEU A 71 31.14 -5.42 -14.26
N TRP A 72 30.14 -5.02 -15.02
CA TRP A 72 30.16 -3.76 -15.74
C TRP A 72 28.86 -2.98 -15.52
N VAL A 73 28.96 -1.65 -15.47
CA VAL A 73 27.86 -0.73 -15.17
C VAL A 73 27.91 0.49 -16.08
N ASP A 74 26.75 1.00 -16.49
CA ASP A 74 26.63 2.27 -17.19
C ASP A 74 27.13 3.42 -16.31
N CYS A 75 28.22 4.04 -16.74
CA CYS A 75 28.82 5.21 -16.08
C CYS A 75 28.51 6.53 -16.77
N ASP A 76 27.91 6.50 -17.98
CA ASP A 76 27.57 7.71 -18.73
C ASP A 76 26.33 8.40 -18.20
N GLN A 77 25.34 7.63 -17.74
CA GLN A 77 24.10 8.17 -17.21
C GLN A 77 24.00 8.06 -15.69
N ASN A 78 23.90 9.21 -15.01
CA ASN A 78 23.53 9.30 -13.60
C ASN A 78 24.41 8.46 -12.65
N TYR A 79 25.70 8.26 -12.98
CA TYR A 79 26.67 7.64 -12.08
C TYR A 79 27.29 8.71 -11.16
N VAL A 80 26.81 8.76 -9.92
CA VAL A 80 27.29 9.68 -8.89
C VAL A 80 27.83 8.88 -7.70
N SER A 81 29.10 9.07 -7.37
CA SER A 81 29.75 8.41 -6.25
C SER A 81 30.97 9.16 -5.76
N SER A 82 31.06 9.43 -4.46
CA SER A 82 32.27 10.03 -3.85
C SER A 82 33.41 9.02 -3.66
N THR A 83 33.14 7.72 -3.78
CA THR A 83 34.12 6.64 -3.61
C THR A 83 34.60 6.03 -4.92
N TYR A 84 34.08 6.48 -6.06
CA TYR A 84 34.55 6.09 -7.38
C TYR A 84 36.02 6.48 -7.57
N ARG A 85 36.83 5.55 -8.10
CA ARG A 85 38.22 5.82 -8.48
C ARG A 85 38.59 5.13 -9.79
N PRO A 86 39.12 5.86 -10.80
CA PRO A 86 39.67 5.26 -12.00
C PRO A 86 40.92 4.43 -11.69
N ALA A 87 41.09 3.27 -12.35
CA ALA A 87 42.28 2.45 -12.23
C ALA A 87 43.38 2.92 -13.19
N ARG A 88 44.37 3.66 -12.65
CA ARG A 88 45.45 4.24 -13.48
C ARG A 88 46.29 3.17 -14.16
N CYS A 89 46.75 3.46 -15.37
CA CYS A 89 47.60 2.54 -16.13
C CYS A 89 48.88 2.17 -15.38
N GLY A 90 49.38 0.95 -15.62
CA GLY A 90 50.54 0.39 -14.90
C GLY A 90 50.25 -0.02 -13.46
N SER A 91 49.04 0.21 -12.93
CA SER A 91 48.69 -0.22 -11.58
C SER A 91 48.48 -1.74 -11.47
N ALA A 92 48.66 -2.27 -10.27
CA ALA A 92 48.36 -3.67 -9.96
C ALA A 92 46.89 -4.05 -10.25
N LEU A 93 45.96 -3.07 -10.18
CA LEU A 93 44.55 -3.27 -10.51
C LEU A 93 44.36 -3.59 -12.00
N CYS A 94 45.08 -2.90 -12.89
CA CYS A 94 45.05 -3.16 -14.32
C CYS A 94 45.63 -4.54 -14.67
N SER A 95 46.72 -4.93 -14.01
CA SER A 95 47.29 -6.28 -14.15
C SER A 95 46.31 -7.36 -13.67
N LEU A 96 45.62 -7.12 -12.54
CA LEU A 96 44.62 -8.04 -12.00
C LEU A 96 43.43 -8.24 -12.97
N ALA A 97 43.01 -7.15 -13.62
CA ALA A 97 41.95 -7.14 -14.64
C ALA A 97 42.40 -7.67 -16.01
N ARG A 98 43.70 -7.92 -16.22
CA ARG A 98 44.29 -8.21 -17.54
C ARG A 98 43.88 -7.16 -18.58
N ALA A 99 43.91 -5.89 -18.19
CA ALA A 99 43.53 -4.79 -19.07
C ALA A 99 44.37 -4.80 -20.36
N SER A 100 43.71 -4.64 -21.49
CA SER A 100 44.28 -4.80 -22.84
C SER A 100 44.90 -3.51 -23.38
N GLY A 101 44.70 -2.38 -22.70
CA GLY A 101 45.25 -1.09 -23.12
C GLY A 101 45.19 -0.01 -22.05
N CYS A 102 45.82 1.12 -22.37
CA CYS A 102 45.73 2.36 -21.61
C CYS A 102 45.01 3.40 -22.47
N GLY A 103 43.99 4.06 -21.92
CA GLY A 103 43.15 5.00 -22.64
C GLY A 103 43.16 6.37 -21.99
N ASP A 104 42.94 7.38 -22.83
CA ASP A 104 42.62 8.74 -22.45
C ASP A 104 41.19 9.08 -22.90
N CYS A 105 40.53 9.97 -22.16
CA CYS A 105 39.19 10.43 -22.50
C CYS A 105 39.21 11.93 -22.82
N PHE A 106 38.79 12.29 -24.03
CA PHE A 106 38.83 13.67 -24.53
C PHE A 106 37.62 14.51 -24.10
N SER A 107 37.04 14.22 -22.93
CA SER A 107 35.92 14.95 -22.33
C SER A 107 36.24 15.29 -20.87
N GLY A 108 35.42 16.13 -20.24
CA GLY A 108 35.61 16.52 -18.84
C GLY A 108 35.71 15.30 -17.90
N PRO A 109 36.65 15.28 -16.93
CA PRO A 109 36.82 14.13 -16.04
C PRO A 109 35.55 13.78 -15.28
N ARG A 110 35.10 12.53 -15.41
CA ARG A 110 33.90 11.99 -14.75
C ARG A 110 34.00 10.46 -14.65
N PRO A 111 33.10 9.78 -13.91
CA PRO A 111 33.02 8.33 -13.98
C PRO A 111 32.90 7.83 -15.43
N GLY A 112 33.73 6.85 -15.79
CA GLY A 112 33.84 6.31 -17.15
C GLY A 112 34.63 7.16 -18.15
N CYS A 113 35.15 8.33 -17.74
CA CYS A 113 35.95 9.21 -18.60
C CYS A 113 37.11 9.86 -17.83
N ASN A 114 38.27 9.21 -17.84
CA ASN A 114 39.49 9.67 -17.17
C ASN A 114 40.75 9.36 -18.00
N ASN A 115 41.67 10.33 -18.05
CA ASN A 115 42.98 10.14 -18.68
C ASN A 115 43.85 9.11 -17.94
N ASN A 116 44.81 8.49 -18.64
CA ASN A 116 45.75 7.53 -18.06
C ASN A 116 45.05 6.43 -17.25
N THR A 117 43.99 5.85 -17.80
CA THR A 117 43.19 4.80 -17.13
C THR A 117 43.18 3.55 -17.99
N CYS A 118 43.30 2.37 -17.37
CA CYS A 118 43.35 1.14 -18.15
C CYS A 118 41.97 0.74 -18.65
N GLY A 119 41.95 0.26 -19.90
CA GLY A 119 40.75 -0.17 -20.59
C GLY A 119 40.57 -1.68 -20.54
N VAL A 120 39.31 -2.10 -20.36
CA VAL A 120 38.86 -3.48 -20.55
C VAL A 120 37.71 -3.49 -21.56
N SER A 121 37.26 -4.68 -21.98
CA SER A 121 36.18 -4.79 -22.97
C SER A 121 34.89 -5.31 -22.34
N PRO A 122 34.03 -4.46 -21.72
CA PRO A 122 32.71 -4.90 -21.29
C PRO A 122 31.90 -5.38 -22.49
N GLY A 123 31.29 -6.56 -22.35
CA GLY A 123 30.47 -7.19 -23.38
C GLY A 123 29.05 -7.44 -22.86
N ASN A 124 28.07 -7.05 -23.67
CA ASN A 124 26.70 -7.53 -23.54
C ASN A 124 26.62 -8.87 -24.28
N THR A 125 26.59 -9.96 -23.51
CA THR A 125 26.55 -11.34 -24.03
C THR A 125 25.18 -11.75 -24.58
N VAL A 126 24.13 -10.98 -24.30
CA VAL A 126 22.79 -11.16 -24.91
C VAL A 126 22.82 -10.70 -26.36
N THR A 127 23.35 -9.50 -26.62
CA THR A 127 23.43 -8.93 -27.99
C THR A 127 24.72 -9.26 -28.71
N ARG A 128 25.67 -9.92 -28.05
CA ARG A 128 27.04 -10.20 -28.53
C ARG A 128 27.80 -8.93 -28.92
N THR A 129 27.49 -7.81 -28.29
CA THR A 129 28.16 -6.51 -28.51
C THR A 129 29.19 -6.27 -27.42
N ALA A 130 30.39 -5.80 -27.78
CA ALA A 130 31.38 -5.34 -26.83
C ALA A 130 31.98 -4.00 -27.27
N THR A 131 32.53 -3.28 -26.31
CA THR A 131 33.16 -1.98 -26.53
C THR A 131 34.29 -1.77 -25.54
N GLY A 132 35.04 -0.68 -25.67
CA GLY A 132 36.03 -0.28 -24.67
C GLY A 132 35.35 0.34 -23.44
N GLY A 133 35.82 -0.04 -22.25
CA GLY A 133 35.31 0.45 -20.98
C GLY A 133 36.44 0.78 -20.01
N GLU A 134 36.27 1.86 -19.25
CA GLU A 134 37.22 2.28 -18.24
C GLU A 134 37.18 1.32 -17.04
N LEU A 135 38.34 0.81 -16.59
CA LEU A 135 38.42 0.05 -15.35
C LEU A 135 38.38 0.99 -14.14
N ALA A 136 37.51 0.71 -13.18
CA ALA A 136 37.31 1.53 -11.99
C ALA A 136 37.12 0.71 -10.73
N THR A 137 37.29 1.36 -9.57
CA THR A 137 36.91 0.81 -8.27
C THR A 137 35.85 1.66 -7.61
N ASP A 138 34.88 1.02 -6.95
CA ASP A 138 33.91 1.68 -6.08
C ASP A 138 33.46 0.72 -4.98
N VAL A 139 32.66 1.21 -4.03
CA VAL A 139 32.07 0.40 -2.96
C VAL A 139 31.00 -0.51 -3.56
N VAL A 140 31.07 -1.81 -3.30
CA VAL A 140 29.97 -2.77 -3.54
C VAL A 140 29.58 -3.43 -2.22
N SER A 141 28.29 -3.47 -1.92
CA SER A 141 27.76 -4.08 -0.69
C SER A 141 26.70 -5.14 -0.98
N VAL A 142 26.81 -6.26 -0.26
CA VAL A 142 25.92 -7.41 -0.32
C VAL A 142 25.74 -8.01 1.07
N ASN A 143 24.74 -8.87 1.26
CA ASN A 143 24.50 -9.49 2.55
C ASN A 143 25.42 -10.69 2.75
N SER A 144 25.93 -10.84 3.97
CA SER A 144 26.49 -12.13 4.43
C SER A 144 25.38 -13.19 4.52
N THR A 145 25.74 -14.46 4.69
CA THR A 145 24.76 -15.52 4.97
C THR A 145 25.41 -16.65 5.76
N ASN A 146 24.59 -17.34 6.55
CA ASN A 146 24.94 -18.62 7.17
C ASN A 146 24.50 -19.82 6.33
N GLY A 147 24.01 -19.59 5.11
CA GLY A 147 23.47 -20.61 4.23
C GLY A 147 21.94 -20.75 4.28
N SER A 148 21.27 -20.13 5.26
CA SER A 148 19.80 -20.18 5.40
C SER A 148 19.14 -18.83 5.16
N ASN A 149 19.81 -17.74 5.53
CA ASN A 149 19.22 -16.41 5.65
C ASN A 149 20.28 -15.31 5.41
N PRO A 150 19.92 -14.16 4.80
CA PRO A 150 20.81 -13.00 4.70
C PRO A 150 21.17 -12.43 6.08
N GLY A 151 22.45 -12.50 6.45
CA GLY A 151 23.00 -11.83 7.62
C GLY A 151 23.35 -10.36 7.37
N ARG A 152 24.28 -9.84 8.18
CA ARG A 152 24.79 -8.47 8.13
C ARG A 152 25.28 -8.10 6.72
N GLU A 153 24.96 -6.88 6.28
CA GLU A 153 25.52 -6.29 5.06
C GLU A 153 27.02 -6.06 5.22
N VAL A 154 27.78 -6.48 4.22
CA VAL A 154 29.23 -6.31 4.15
C VAL A 154 29.60 -5.62 2.85
N SER A 155 30.67 -4.83 2.89
CA SER A 155 31.09 -4.00 1.76
C SER A 155 32.51 -4.36 1.35
N VAL A 156 32.76 -4.34 0.05
CA VAL A 156 34.09 -4.31 -0.56
C VAL A 156 34.33 -2.87 -1.03
N PRO A 157 35.14 -2.07 -0.31
CA PRO A 157 35.24 -0.63 -0.59
C PRO A 157 35.90 -0.29 -1.93
N ARG A 158 36.71 -1.20 -2.48
CA ARG A 158 37.42 -1.04 -3.75
C ARG A 158 37.13 -2.22 -4.67
N PHE A 159 35.85 -2.51 -4.88
CA PHE A 159 35.42 -3.55 -5.79
C PHE A 159 35.73 -3.10 -7.22
N LEU A 160 36.45 -3.92 -7.98
CA LEU A 160 36.94 -3.61 -9.31
C LEU A 160 35.85 -3.95 -10.34
N PHE A 161 35.52 -3.02 -11.23
CA PHE A 161 34.48 -3.20 -12.25
C PHE A 161 34.80 -2.36 -13.49
N SER A 162 34.08 -2.61 -14.59
CA SER A 162 34.20 -1.83 -15.82
C SER A 162 33.07 -0.82 -15.94
N CYS A 163 33.39 0.41 -16.31
CA CYS A 163 32.41 1.34 -16.84
C CYS A 163 32.06 0.97 -18.28
N ALA A 164 30.78 1.03 -18.61
CA ALA A 164 30.27 0.81 -19.95
C ALA A 164 29.45 2.02 -20.42
N PRO A 165 29.33 2.24 -21.74
CA PRO A 165 28.44 3.24 -22.30
C PRO A 165 26.99 2.75 -22.31
N THR A 166 26.03 3.68 -22.25
CA THR A 166 24.59 3.37 -22.18
C THR A 166 24.09 2.46 -23.30
N PHE A 167 24.62 2.59 -24.53
CA PHE A 167 24.15 1.75 -25.65
C PHE A 167 24.38 0.26 -25.40
N LEU A 168 25.33 -0.11 -24.54
CA LEU A 168 25.62 -1.50 -24.21
C LEU A 168 24.50 -2.13 -23.36
N LEU A 169 23.58 -1.34 -22.81
CA LEU A 169 22.36 -1.81 -22.12
C LEU A 169 21.28 -2.31 -23.08
N GLN A 170 21.43 -2.11 -24.39
CA GLN A 170 20.43 -2.53 -25.37
C GLN A 170 20.13 -4.03 -25.26
N GLY A 171 18.85 -4.38 -25.28
CA GLY A 171 18.39 -5.77 -25.18
C GLY A 171 18.43 -6.37 -23.77
N LEU A 172 18.87 -5.62 -22.75
CA LEU A 172 18.77 -6.06 -21.35
C LEU A 172 17.41 -5.70 -20.73
N ALA A 173 17.06 -6.40 -19.64
CA ALA A 173 15.82 -6.18 -18.90
C ALA A 173 15.63 -4.71 -18.45
N SER A 174 14.37 -4.27 -18.38
CA SER A 174 14.06 -2.87 -18.04
C SER A 174 14.58 -2.48 -16.65
N GLY A 175 15.21 -1.32 -16.56
CA GLY A 175 15.72 -0.76 -15.31
C GLY A 175 17.03 -1.39 -14.79
N VAL A 176 17.68 -2.26 -15.56
CA VAL A 176 19.06 -2.70 -15.27
C VAL A 176 20.06 -1.66 -15.73
N VAL A 177 21.18 -1.57 -15.03
CA VAL A 177 22.27 -0.61 -15.33
C VAL A 177 23.56 -1.31 -15.73
N GLY A 178 23.53 -2.62 -15.95
CA GLY A 178 24.67 -3.40 -16.41
C GLY A 178 24.51 -4.91 -16.18
N MET A 179 25.63 -5.63 -16.16
CA MET A 179 25.66 -7.08 -15.98
C MET A 179 26.60 -7.52 -14.87
N ALA A 180 26.16 -8.52 -14.10
CA ALA A 180 26.91 -9.16 -13.05
C ALA A 180 27.65 -10.40 -13.58
N GLY A 181 28.92 -10.22 -13.96
CA GLY A 181 29.77 -11.31 -14.42
C GLY A 181 30.22 -12.26 -13.31
N LEU A 182 29.89 -13.55 -13.46
CA LEU A 182 30.25 -14.63 -12.52
C LEU A 182 31.31 -15.58 -13.08
N GLY A 183 31.96 -15.23 -14.20
CA GLY A 183 32.92 -16.07 -14.89
C GLY A 183 34.22 -16.32 -14.12
N ARG A 184 35.11 -17.10 -14.73
CA ARG A 184 36.33 -17.63 -14.09
C ARG A 184 37.51 -16.65 -14.03
N THR A 185 37.27 -15.34 -14.12
CA THR A 185 38.33 -14.32 -14.03
C THR A 185 38.64 -13.93 -12.59
N ARG A 186 39.74 -13.22 -12.35
CA ARG A 186 40.10 -12.71 -11.01
C ARG A 186 39.23 -11.53 -10.56
N ILE A 187 38.55 -10.87 -11.48
CA ILE A 187 37.74 -9.66 -11.25
C ILE A 187 36.23 -9.90 -11.42
N ALA A 188 35.81 -11.15 -11.56
CA ALA A 188 34.40 -11.55 -11.43
C ALA A 188 33.95 -11.59 -9.97
N PHE A 189 32.63 -11.53 -9.73
CA PHE A 189 32.04 -11.55 -8.39
C PHE A 189 32.56 -12.68 -7.48
N PRO A 190 32.55 -13.96 -7.89
CA PRO A 190 33.00 -15.05 -7.02
C PRO A 190 34.45 -14.88 -6.54
N SER A 191 35.33 -14.43 -7.42
CA SER A 191 36.76 -14.27 -7.15
C SER A 191 37.05 -13.08 -6.25
N GLN A 192 36.42 -11.94 -6.53
CA GLN A 192 36.62 -10.73 -5.75
C GLN A 192 36.06 -10.89 -4.34
N PHE A 193 34.88 -11.48 -4.19
CA PHE A 193 34.31 -11.74 -2.87
C PHE A 193 35.10 -12.79 -2.07
N ALA A 194 35.51 -13.89 -2.69
CA ALA A 194 36.34 -14.88 -2.04
C ALA A 194 37.66 -14.30 -1.53
N SER A 195 38.31 -13.44 -2.34
CA SER A 195 39.52 -12.72 -1.95
C SER A 195 39.26 -11.72 -0.82
N ALA A 196 38.25 -10.86 -0.97
CA ALA A 196 37.96 -9.78 -0.01
C ALA A 196 37.56 -10.29 1.37
N PHE A 197 36.82 -11.39 1.45
CA PHE A 197 36.31 -11.94 2.71
C PHE A 197 37.02 -13.22 3.17
N SER A 198 38.03 -13.69 2.42
CA SER A 198 38.87 -14.84 2.76
C SER A 198 38.09 -16.16 2.90
N PHE A 199 37.11 -16.41 2.03
CA PHE A 199 36.43 -17.70 1.93
C PHE A 199 36.80 -18.43 0.62
N ASN A 200 36.43 -19.71 0.49
CA ASN A 200 36.77 -20.50 -0.69
C ASN A 200 36.17 -19.93 -1.97
N ARG A 201 36.92 -19.96 -3.08
CA ARG A 201 36.46 -19.51 -4.42
C ARG A 201 35.43 -20.48 -5.00
N LYS A 202 34.23 -20.45 -4.42
CA LYS A 202 33.07 -21.27 -4.74
C LYS A 202 31.83 -20.39 -4.71
N PHE A 203 30.83 -20.72 -5.51
CA PHE A 203 29.54 -20.06 -5.46
C PHE A 203 28.45 -21.03 -5.91
N ALA A 204 27.21 -20.80 -5.51
CA ALA A 204 26.08 -21.61 -5.95
C ALA A 204 24.97 -20.74 -6.53
N VAL A 205 24.33 -21.24 -7.59
CA VAL A 205 23.22 -20.58 -8.28
C VAL A 205 21.99 -21.47 -8.18
N CYS A 206 20.87 -20.86 -7.80
CA CYS A 206 19.56 -21.51 -7.78
C CYS A 206 18.56 -20.54 -8.40
N LEU A 207 18.28 -20.72 -9.69
CA LEU A 207 17.35 -19.86 -10.43
C LEU A 207 15.92 -20.32 -10.18
N ALA A 208 15.00 -19.41 -9.91
CA ALA A 208 13.59 -19.77 -9.73
C ALA A 208 12.81 -19.56 -11.04
N SER A 209 11.87 -20.48 -11.32
CA SER A 209 10.93 -20.35 -12.45
C SER A 209 9.88 -19.26 -12.21
N SER A 210 9.57 -18.99 -10.94
CA SER A 210 8.72 -17.91 -10.44
C SER A 210 9.21 -17.48 -9.05
N GLY A 211 8.97 -16.23 -8.66
CA GLY A 211 9.47 -15.69 -7.39
C GLY A 211 10.96 -15.32 -7.42
N THR A 212 11.64 -15.41 -6.27
CA THR A 212 13.03 -14.96 -6.08
C THR A 212 13.98 -16.13 -5.82
N GLY A 213 14.82 -16.47 -6.79
CA GLY A 213 15.94 -17.38 -6.62
C GLY A 213 17.11 -16.75 -5.86
N VAL A 214 18.19 -17.52 -5.72
CA VAL A 214 19.35 -17.13 -4.90
C VAL A 214 20.69 -17.44 -5.56
N ILE A 215 21.65 -16.54 -5.36
CA ILE A 215 23.07 -16.81 -5.63
C ILE A 215 23.85 -16.68 -4.32
N PHE A 216 24.59 -17.73 -3.98
CA PHE A 216 25.47 -17.80 -2.82
C PHE A 216 26.91 -17.65 -3.25
N PHE A 217 27.70 -16.83 -2.55
CA PHE A 217 29.16 -16.79 -2.74
C PHE A 217 29.84 -17.34 -1.49
N GLY A 218 30.75 -18.28 -1.64
CA GLY A 218 31.42 -18.97 -0.53
C GLY A 218 30.92 -20.40 -0.34
N ASN A 219 31.11 -20.94 0.85
CA ASN A 219 30.76 -22.33 1.15
C ASN A 219 29.29 -22.47 1.51
N GLY A 220 28.70 -23.62 1.16
CA GLY A 220 27.45 -24.09 1.76
C GLY A 220 27.58 -24.30 3.29
N PRO A 221 26.47 -24.64 3.98
CA PRO A 221 25.28 -25.26 3.42
C PRO A 221 24.35 -24.32 2.67
N TYR A 222 23.48 -24.89 1.84
CA TYR A 222 22.41 -24.19 1.13
C TYR A 222 21.08 -24.71 1.67
N ASN A 223 20.49 -23.93 2.56
CA ASN A 223 19.27 -24.31 3.27
C ASN A 223 18.08 -23.60 2.64
N PHE A 224 17.11 -24.40 2.19
CA PHE A 224 15.81 -23.94 1.73
C PHE A 224 14.78 -24.19 2.84
N LEU A 225 13.68 -23.45 2.79
CA LEU A 225 12.53 -23.63 3.68
C LEU A 225 12.06 -25.10 3.70
N HIS A 226 11.37 -25.47 4.78
CA HIS A 226 10.93 -26.84 5.07
C HIS A 226 12.10 -27.79 5.40
N ASN A 227 13.19 -27.23 5.94
CA ASN A 227 14.40 -27.94 6.37
C ASN A 227 15.08 -28.76 5.26
N VAL A 228 15.01 -28.28 4.02
CA VAL A 228 15.71 -28.92 2.90
C VAL A 228 17.11 -28.34 2.80
N GLN A 229 18.07 -29.10 3.32
CA GLN A 229 19.48 -28.75 3.27
C GLN A 229 20.18 -29.47 2.12
N TYR A 230 20.98 -28.69 1.39
CA TYR A 230 22.00 -29.17 0.46
C TYR A 230 23.39 -28.79 0.97
N THR A 231 24.29 -29.75 0.88
CA THR A 231 25.73 -29.58 1.11
C THR A 231 26.48 -30.04 -0.12
N SER A 232 27.75 -29.66 -0.26
CA SER A 232 28.59 -30.14 -1.38
C SER A 232 28.63 -31.67 -1.46
N GLN A 233 28.48 -32.40 -0.35
CA GLN A 233 28.44 -33.85 -0.31
C GLN A 233 27.13 -34.44 -0.87
N SER A 234 26.03 -33.70 -0.79
CA SER A 234 24.71 -34.14 -1.29
C SER A 234 24.51 -33.93 -2.79
N LEU A 235 25.42 -33.23 -3.46
CA LEU A 235 25.33 -32.91 -4.87
C LEU A 235 26.09 -33.94 -5.72
N ALA A 236 25.50 -34.33 -6.85
CA ALA A 236 26.23 -35.06 -7.88
C ALA A 236 27.32 -34.15 -8.46
N LYS A 237 28.51 -34.70 -8.74
CA LYS A 237 29.68 -33.91 -9.14
C LYS A 237 30.17 -34.28 -10.52
N THR A 238 30.53 -33.28 -11.31
CA THR A 238 31.21 -33.45 -12.60
C THR A 238 32.38 -32.47 -12.72
N PRO A 239 33.47 -32.81 -13.45
CA PRO A 239 34.56 -31.87 -13.71
C PRO A 239 34.11 -30.63 -14.49
N LEU A 240 34.68 -29.47 -14.16
CA LEU A 240 34.57 -28.25 -14.96
C LEU A 240 35.75 -28.15 -15.91
N PHE A 241 35.47 -28.10 -17.21
CA PHE A 241 36.47 -27.96 -18.26
C PHE A 241 36.73 -26.48 -18.58
N ILE A 242 37.90 -26.20 -19.14
CA ILE A 242 38.27 -24.88 -19.65
C ILE A 242 38.35 -25.02 -21.17
N ASN A 243 37.57 -24.22 -21.88
CA ASN A 243 37.75 -24.07 -23.31
C ASN A 243 39.05 -23.26 -23.57
N PRO A 244 40.01 -23.78 -24.35
CA PRO A 244 41.29 -23.11 -24.59
C PRO A 244 41.13 -21.79 -25.36
N VAL A 245 39.98 -21.55 -26.00
CA VAL A 245 39.67 -20.32 -26.73
C VAL A 245 38.50 -19.60 -26.07
N SER A 246 38.63 -18.28 -25.94
CA SER A 246 37.60 -17.45 -25.34
C SER A 246 36.35 -17.37 -26.21
N THR A 247 35.22 -17.40 -25.54
CA THR A 247 33.88 -17.32 -26.12
C THR A 247 33.23 -15.95 -25.86
N ALA A 248 33.95 -15.03 -25.22
CA ALA A 248 33.50 -13.67 -24.98
C ALA A 248 33.27 -12.91 -26.30
N PRO A 249 32.43 -11.86 -26.34
CA PRO A 249 32.24 -11.07 -27.56
C PRO A 249 33.51 -10.33 -28.01
N ALA A 250 34.42 -10.03 -27.08
CA ALA A 250 35.75 -9.48 -27.35
C ALA A 250 36.77 -10.15 -26.42
N PHE A 251 37.92 -10.55 -26.97
CA PHE A 251 38.99 -11.20 -26.23
C PHE A 251 40.33 -11.08 -26.97
N THR A 252 41.42 -11.40 -26.28
CA THR A 252 42.77 -11.42 -26.84
C THR A 252 43.15 -12.81 -27.36
N GLN A 253 43.97 -12.88 -28.42
CA GLN A 253 44.38 -14.17 -28.98
C GLN A 253 45.11 -15.01 -27.93
N GLY A 254 44.71 -16.28 -27.78
CA GLY A 254 45.24 -17.20 -26.77
C GLY A 254 44.60 -17.07 -25.39
N GLU A 255 43.60 -16.19 -25.21
CA GLU A 255 42.82 -16.10 -23.97
C GLU A 255 41.85 -17.28 -23.86
N PRO A 256 41.87 -18.05 -22.74
CA PRO A 256 40.90 -19.13 -22.52
C PRO A 256 39.52 -18.58 -22.10
N SER A 257 38.47 -19.36 -22.31
CA SER A 257 37.12 -18.96 -21.93
C SER A 257 36.95 -18.79 -20.41
N ALA A 258 36.19 -17.76 -20.03
CA ALA A 258 35.75 -17.54 -18.66
C ALA A 258 34.48 -18.33 -18.29
N GLU A 259 33.83 -19.00 -19.26
CA GLU A 259 32.59 -19.73 -19.06
C GLU A 259 32.80 -21.10 -18.39
N TYR A 260 31.68 -21.77 -18.06
CA TYR A 260 31.66 -23.05 -17.36
C TYR A 260 31.25 -24.17 -18.30
N PHE A 261 32.21 -25.03 -18.64
CA PHE A 261 31.99 -26.19 -19.49
C PHE A 261 31.94 -27.49 -18.67
N ILE A 262 31.07 -28.42 -19.07
CA ILE A 262 30.94 -29.77 -18.52
C ILE A 262 31.08 -30.81 -19.64
N GLY A 263 31.49 -32.03 -19.27
CA GLY A 263 31.68 -33.12 -20.22
C GLY A 263 30.44 -33.98 -20.36
N VAL A 264 29.57 -33.67 -21.31
CA VAL A 264 28.47 -34.56 -21.72
C VAL A 264 29.04 -35.62 -22.66
N SER A 265 28.82 -36.89 -22.36
CA SER A 265 29.27 -38.02 -23.20
C SER A 265 28.17 -38.55 -24.12
N SER A 266 26.91 -38.52 -23.68
CA SER A 266 25.75 -38.87 -24.49
C SER A 266 24.46 -38.23 -23.96
N ILE A 267 23.43 -38.22 -24.79
CA ILE A 267 22.07 -37.81 -24.40
C ILE A 267 21.17 -39.04 -24.50
N LYS A 268 20.35 -39.26 -23.47
CA LYS A 268 19.29 -40.27 -23.47
C LYS A 268 17.92 -39.61 -23.47
N ILE A 269 16.96 -40.22 -24.16
CA ILE A 269 15.54 -39.86 -24.09
C ILE A 269 14.77 -41.09 -23.65
N ASP A 270 14.09 -40.99 -22.50
CA ASP A 270 13.40 -42.11 -21.84
C ASP A 270 14.30 -43.36 -21.74
N GLU A 271 15.51 -43.16 -21.20
CA GLU A 271 16.58 -44.17 -21.05
C GLU A 271 17.22 -44.72 -22.34
N LYS A 272 16.76 -44.30 -23.53
CA LYS A 272 17.35 -44.71 -24.81
C LYS A 272 18.40 -43.71 -25.28
N VAL A 273 19.60 -44.20 -25.63
CA VAL A 273 20.70 -43.37 -26.13
C VAL A 273 20.37 -42.79 -27.50
N VAL A 274 20.49 -41.47 -27.64
CA VAL A 274 20.37 -40.75 -28.91
C VAL A 274 21.69 -40.88 -29.68
N PRO A 275 21.69 -41.36 -30.93
CA PRO A 275 22.90 -41.40 -31.76
C PRO A 275 23.38 -39.98 -32.07
N LEU A 276 24.53 -39.58 -31.54
CA LEU A 276 25.13 -38.26 -31.72
C LEU A 276 26.55 -38.37 -32.26
N ASN A 277 27.02 -37.34 -32.97
CA ASN A 277 28.44 -37.23 -33.29
C ASN A 277 29.23 -36.83 -32.03
N SER A 278 29.98 -37.77 -31.47
CA SER A 278 30.73 -37.56 -30.23
C SER A 278 31.80 -36.46 -30.33
N THR A 279 32.30 -36.14 -31.53
CA THR A 279 33.31 -35.08 -31.70
C THR A 279 32.76 -33.69 -31.35
N LEU A 280 31.46 -33.47 -31.53
CA LEU A 280 30.78 -32.22 -31.17
C LEU A 280 30.63 -32.06 -29.64
N LEU A 281 30.65 -33.18 -28.90
CA LEU A 281 30.50 -33.17 -27.44
C LEU A 281 31.81 -32.89 -26.71
N SER A 282 32.96 -33.04 -27.39
CA SER A 282 34.28 -32.65 -26.89
C SER A 282 34.67 -31.25 -27.36
N ILE A 283 35.48 -30.55 -26.56
CA ILE A 283 36.09 -29.28 -26.97
C ILE A 283 37.38 -29.58 -27.72
N ASP A 284 37.49 -29.11 -28.96
CA ASP A 284 38.69 -29.30 -29.77
C ASP A 284 39.78 -28.26 -29.47
N ARG A 285 40.91 -28.34 -30.21
CA ARG A 285 42.04 -27.40 -30.04
C ARG A 285 41.73 -25.96 -30.45
N ASN A 286 40.72 -25.75 -31.30
CA ASN A 286 40.26 -24.45 -31.75
C ASN A 286 39.20 -23.88 -30.81
N GLY A 287 38.78 -24.66 -29.80
CA GLY A 287 37.74 -24.30 -28.86
C GLY A 287 36.32 -24.53 -29.38
N ASP A 288 36.16 -25.30 -30.45
CA ASP A 288 34.86 -25.67 -30.98
C ASP A 288 34.33 -26.93 -30.28
N GLY A 289 33.02 -26.97 -30.07
CA GLY A 289 32.32 -28.09 -29.45
C GLY A 289 32.10 -27.96 -27.94
N GLY A 290 31.76 -29.07 -27.29
CA GLY A 290 31.53 -29.13 -25.85
C GLY A 290 30.15 -28.68 -25.39
N THR A 291 29.96 -28.69 -24.06
CA THR A 291 28.73 -28.27 -23.40
C THR A 291 29.02 -27.18 -22.38
N LYS A 292 28.35 -26.02 -22.48
CA LYS A 292 28.45 -24.92 -21.50
C LYS A 292 27.13 -24.62 -20.82
N ILE A 293 27.20 -23.89 -19.71
CA ILE A 293 26.05 -23.43 -18.93
C ILE A 293 25.90 -21.91 -19.08
N SER A 294 24.70 -21.44 -19.39
CA SER A 294 24.42 -20.01 -19.65
C SER A 294 23.15 -19.53 -18.95
N THR A 295 23.21 -18.32 -18.37
CA THR A 295 22.06 -17.60 -17.82
C THR A 295 21.52 -16.52 -18.76
N VAL A 296 22.22 -16.24 -19.86
CA VAL A 296 21.82 -15.22 -20.86
C VAL A 296 21.08 -15.82 -22.04
N ASN A 297 21.21 -17.13 -22.26
CA ASN A 297 20.37 -17.90 -23.18
C ASN A 297 19.15 -18.43 -22.41
N PRO A 298 17.91 -18.01 -22.74
CA PRO A 298 16.73 -18.44 -22.00
C PRO A 298 16.46 -19.95 -22.10
N TYR A 299 16.75 -20.55 -23.25
CA TYR A 299 16.51 -21.96 -23.55
C TYR A 299 17.80 -22.65 -23.99
N THR A 300 17.86 -23.96 -23.82
CA THR A 300 19.00 -24.74 -24.30
C THR A 300 19.12 -24.63 -25.82
N VAL A 301 20.32 -24.26 -26.27
CA VAL A 301 20.67 -24.17 -27.69
C VAL A 301 21.48 -25.41 -28.08
N LEU A 302 21.06 -26.10 -29.13
CA LEU A 302 21.73 -27.28 -29.67
C LEU A 302 22.21 -27.02 -31.09
N GLU A 303 23.42 -27.43 -31.43
CA GLU A 303 23.88 -27.51 -32.82
C GLU A 303 22.89 -28.32 -33.66
N SER A 304 22.66 -27.92 -34.91
CA SER A 304 21.64 -28.45 -35.81
C SER A 304 21.54 -29.98 -35.84
N SER A 305 22.66 -30.71 -35.93
CA SER A 305 22.66 -32.17 -35.97
C SER A 305 22.24 -32.80 -34.63
N ILE A 306 22.70 -32.23 -33.51
CA ILE A 306 22.28 -32.64 -32.17
C ILE A 306 20.80 -32.29 -31.94
N PHE A 307 20.39 -31.08 -32.31
CA PHE A 307 19.00 -30.61 -32.21
C PHE A 307 18.07 -31.56 -32.94
N LYS A 308 18.39 -31.90 -34.19
CA LYS A 308 17.61 -32.83 -35.02
C LYS A 308 17.50 -34.20 -34.36
N ALA A 309 18.63 -34.80 -33.95
CA ALA A 309 18.62 -36.14 -33.34
C ALA A 309 17.83 -36.18 -32.02
N VAL A 310 17.99 -35.17 -31.16
CA VAL A 310 17.26 -35.06 -29.89
C VAL A 310 15.77 -34.84 -30.13
N THR A 311 15.39 -33.95 -31.05
CA THR A 311 13.97 -33.66 -31.33
C THR A 311 13.25 -34.83 -31.98
N GLU A 312 13.88 -35.54 -32.93
CA GLU A 312 13.31 -36.74 -33.55
C GLU A 312 13.09 -37.86 -32.54
N ALA A 313 14.08 -38.14 -31.68
CA ALA A 313 13.95 -39.12 -30.62
C ALA A 313 12.88 -38.69 -29.59
N PHE A 314 12.80 -37.41 -29.21
CA PHE A 314 11.77 -36.91 -28.31
C PHE A 314 10.36 -37.05 -28.88
N ILE A 315 10.17 -36.72 -30.15
CA ILE A 315 8.88 -36.88 -30.85
C ILE A 315 8.48 -38.35 -30.88
N SER A 316 9.42 -39.25 -31.17
CA SER A 316 9.15 -40.69 -31.22
C SER A 316 8.69 -41.24 -29.87
N GLU A 317 9.38 -40.89 -28.78
CA GLU A 317 9.00 -41.33 -27.43
C GLU A 317 7.72 -40.64 -26.94
N ALA A 318 7.49 -39.37 -27.30
CA ALA A 318 6.25 -38.67 -26.96
C ALA A 318 5.03 -39.33 -27.66
N ALA A 319 5.18 -39.73 -28.92
CA ALA A 319 4.14 -40.46 -29.65
C ALA A 319 3.84 -41.82 -29.00
N ALA A 320 4.86 -42.53 -28.52
CA ALA A 320 4.69 -43.78 -27.75
C ALA A 320 3.93 -43.58 -26.42
N MET A 321 3.92 -42.36 -25.89
CA MET A 321 3.13 -41.95 -24.72
C MET A 321 1.74 -41.39 -25.09
N ASN A 322 1.29 -41.52 -26.34
CA ASN A 322 0.04 -40.95 -26.87
C ASN A 322 -0.02 -39.42 -26.83
N ILE A 323 1.14 -38.74 -26.92
CA ILE A 323 1.24 -37.28 -26.94
C ILE A 323 1.28 -36.81 -28.40
N THR A 324 0.25 -36.10 -28.83
CA THR A 324 0.07 -35.67 -30.22
C THR A 324 0.89 -34.42 -30.53
N ARG A 325 1.70 -34.45 -31.60
CA ARG A 325 2.42 -33.27 -32.11
C ARG A 325 1.43 -32.27 -32.74
N VAL A 326 1.64 -30.99 -32.49
CA VAL A 326 0.88 -29.88 -33.10
C VAL A 326 1.82 -28.91 -33.82
N ALA A 327 1.25 -27.85 -34.41
CA ALA A 327 2.02 -26.81 -35.07
C ALA A 327 3.03 -26.16 -34.11
N SER A 328 4.23 -25.91 -34.62
CA SER A 328 5.32 -25.25 -33.92
C SER A 328 4.94 -23.82 -33.53
N VAL A 329 5.39 -23.36 -32.37
CA VAL A 329 5.18 -21.99 -31.88
C VAL A 329 6.55 -21.39 -31.61
N ALA A 330 6.91 -20.38 -32.39
CA ALA A 330 8.21 -19.73 -32.28
C ALA A 330 8.47 -19.24 -30.84
N PRO A 331 9.70 -19.43 -30.31
CA PRO A 331 10.91 -19.90 -30.99
C PRO A 331 11.09 -21.44 -31.04
N PHE A 332 10.07 -22.25 -30.72
CA PHE A 332 10.18 -23.70 -30.60
C PHE A 332 9.69 -24.44 -31.84
N ASP A 333 10.45 -25.45 -32.29
CA ASP A 333 10.11 -26.26 -33.47
C ASP A 333 9.26 -27.51 -33.15
N VAL A 334 9.22 -27.93 -31.89
CA VAL A 334 8.53 -29.15 -31.45
C VAL A 334 7.50 -28.80 -30.39
N CYS A 335 6.22 -28.88 -30.75
CA CYS A 335 5.10 -28.64 -29.84
C CYS A 335 4.08 -29.78 -29.89
N PHE A 336 3.32 -29.92 -28.81
CA PHE A 336 2.39 -31.00 -28.54
C PHE A 336 1.06 -30.45 -28.00
N SER A 337 -0.03 -31.19 -28.23
CA SER A 337 -1.31 -30.92 -27.57
C SER A 337 -1.21 -31.21 -26.07
N ARG A 338 -1.87 -30.37 -25.28
CA ARG A 338 -1.98 -30.52 -23.83
C ARG A 338 -2.93 -31.64 -23.41
N ASP A 339 -3.86 -32.08 -24.27
CA ASP A 339 -5.02 -32.91 -23.93
C ASP A 339 -4.65 -34.21 -23.20
N ASN A 340 -3.64 -34.91 -23.68
CA ASN A 340 -3.23 -36.23 -23.16
C ASN A 340 -2.01 -36.18 -22.23
N VAL A 341 -1.56 -34.97 -21.83
CA VAL A 341 -0.36 -34.81 -21.02
C VAL A 341 -0.72 -34.61 -19.55
N VAL A 342 -0.38 -35.55 -18.68
CA VAL A 342 -0.68 -35.45 -17.24
C VAL A 342 0.34 -34.57 -16.53
N SER A 343 -0.11 -33.69 -15.63
CA SER A 343 0.79 -32.93 -14.74
C SER A 343 1.27 -33.81 -13.58
N THR A 344 2.57 -33.78 -13.31
CA THR A 344 3.22 -34.50 -12.19
C THR A 344 4.00 -33.52 -11.30
N ARG A 345 4.54 -34.02 -10.18
CA ARG A 345 5.43 -33.22 -9.31
C ARG A 345 6.67 -32.71 -10.06
N LEU A 346 7.19 -33.45 -11.02
CA LEU A 346 8.36 -33.08 -11.80
C LEU A 346 7.98 -32.32 -13.10
N GLY A 347 6.77 -31.76 -13.13
CA GLY A 347 6.19 -31.09 -14.30
C GLY A 347 5.39 -32.06 -15.19
N TYR A 348 5.26 -31.72 -16.46
CA TYR A 348 4.50 -32.52 -17.42
C TYR A 348 5.06 -33.94 -17.59
N ARG A 349 4.18 -34.94 -17.66
CA ARG A 349 4.55 -36.33 -17.95
C ARG A 349 4.89 -36.44 -19.44
N VAL A 350 6.17 -36.27 -19.74
CA VAL A 350 6.76 -36.37 -21.08
C VAL A 350 8.05 -37.20 -21.00
N PRO A 351 8.65 -37.61 -22.13
CA PRO A 351 9.93 -38.30 -22.12
C PRO A 351 10.99 -37.54 -21.32
N THR A 352 11.70 -38.23 -20.42
CA THR A 352 12.78 -37.62 -19.65
C THR A 352 14.03 -37.49 -20.52
N ILE A 353 14.66 -36.32 -20.51
CA ILE A 353 15.94 -36.10 -21.22
C ILE A 353 17.07 -36.22 -20.20
N SER A 354 18.06 -37.05 -20.46
CA SER A 354 19.16 -37.34 -19.54
C SER A 354 20.50 -37.04 -20.20
N LEU A 355 21.27 -36.12 -19.62
CA LEU A 355 22.65 -35.84 -20.05
C LEU A 355 23.59 -36.76 -19.27
N VAL A 356 24.19 -37.74 -19.94
CA VAL A 356 25.20 -38.61 -19.34
C VAL A 356 26.52 -37.85 -19.31
N LEU A 357 27.15 -37.78 -18.14
CA LEU A 357 28.37 -36.99 -17.95
C LEU A 357 29.61 -37.91 -18.05
N GLN A 358 30.51 -37.85 -17.07
CA GLN A 358 31.79 -38.57 -17.13
C GLN A 358 31.68 -40.11 -17.05
N ASN A 359 30.54 -40.65 -16.63
CA ASN A 359 30.22 -42.09 -16.64
C ASN A 359 28.70 -42.29 -16.55
N GLU A 360 28.25 -43.53 -16.80
CA GLU A 360 26.84 -43.93 -16.82
C GLU A 360 26.08 -43.67 -15.50
N ASN A 361 26.79 -43.55 -14.37
CA ASN A 361 26.17 -43.34 -13.05
C ASN A 361 26.01 -41.86 -12.67
N VAL A 362 26.60 -40.94 -13.44
CA VAL A 362 26.49 -39.50 -13.21
C VAL A 362 25.71 -38.87 -14.35
N VAL A 363 24.41 -38.71 -14.12
CA VAL A 363 23.44 -38.26 -15.11
C VAL A 363 22.75 -37.00 -14.61
N TRP A 364 22.62 -36.00 -15.48
CA TRP A 364 21.75 -34.86 -15.24
C TRP A 364 20.42 -35.06 -15.98
N SER A 365 19.38 -35.40 -15.23
CA SER A 365 18.03 -35.57 -15.75
C SER A 365 17.27 -34.24 -15.83
N ILE A 366 16.64 -34.00 -16.98
CA ILE A 366 15.79 -32.86 -17.32
C ILE A 366 14.37 -33.39 -17.48
N PHE A 367 13.53 -33.07 -16.50
CA PHE A 367 12.13 -33.50 -16.44
C PHE A 367 11.20 -32.49 -17.14
N GLY A 368 9.92 -32.83 -17.27
CA GLY A 368 8.89 -31.99 -17.90
C GLY A 368 8.85 -30.54 -17.41
N ALA A 369 9.16 -30.28 -16.14
CA ALA A 369 9.23 -28.92 -15.59
C ALA A 369 10.36 -28.05 -16.18
N ASN A 370 11.42 -28.67 -16.71
CA ASN A 370 12.56 -27.98 -17.33
C ASN A 370 12.72 -28.31 -18.82
N SER A 371 11.97 -29.28 -19.37
CA SER A 371 11.99 -29.62 -20.79
C SER A 371 10.81 -29.05 -21.57
N ILE A 372 9.65 -28.80 -20.94
CA ILE A 372 8.43 -28.36 -21.62
C ILE A 372 8.02 -26.96 -21.19
N VAL A 373 7.77 -26.09 -22.17
CA VAL A 373 7.26 -24.73 -22.04
C VAL A 373 5.78 -24.72 -22.44
N GLN A 374 4.91 -24.25 -21.55
CA GLN A 374 3.52 -24.03 -21.91
C GLN A 374 3.37 -22.67 -22.60
N VAL A 375 2.94 -22.66 -23.87
CA VAL A 375 2.81 -21.43 -24.67
C VAL A 375 1.35 -20.94 -24.76
N SER A 376 0.39 -21.83 -24.54
CA SER A 376 -1.03 -21.52 -24.37
C SER A 376 -1.69 -22.59 -23.49
N ASP A 377 -2.99 -22.47 -23.22
CA ASP A 377 -3.73 -23.47 -22.44
C ASP A 377 -3.69 -24.86 -23.09
N ASP A 378 -3.62 -24.91 -24.42
CA ASP A 378 -3.73 -26.16 -25.19
C ASP A 378 -2.40 -26.64 -25.82
N VAL A 379 -1.33 -25.84 -25.76
CA VAL A 379 -0.07 -26.14 -26.45
C VAL A 379 1.15 -26.14 -25.52
N LEU A 380 1.89 -27.24 -25.58
CA LEU A 380 3.12 -27.51 -24.84
C LEU A 380 4.30 -27.67 -25.82
N CYS A 381 5.37 -26.90 -25.67
CA CYS A 381 6.54 -26.95 -26.56
C CYS A 381 7.80 -27.44 -25.86
N LEU A 382 8.64 -28.18 -26.57
CA LEU A 382 9.98 -28.57 -26.10
C LEU A 382 10.87 -27.31 -26.04
N GLY A 383 11.36 -26.98 -24.85
CA GLY A 383 12.14 -25.78 -24.54
C GLY A 383 13.59 -25.81 -25.00
N PHE A 384 13.84 -26.30 -26.23
CA PHE A 384 15.15 -26.39 -26.88
C PHE A 384 15.06 -25.68 -28.23
N VAL A 385 16.15 -25.02 -28.64
CA VAL A 385 16.20 -24.26 -29.89
C VAL A 385 17.40 -24.66 -30.75
N ASN A 386 17.23 -24.56 -32.06
CA ASN A 386 18.29 -24.84 -33.03
C ASN A 386 19.30 -23.69 -33.09
N GLY A 387 20.57 -23.99 -32.82
CA GLY A 387 21.69 -23.04 -32.84
C GLY A 387 22.39 -22.87 -34.19
N GLY A 388 21.98 -23.61 -35.22
CA GLY A 388 22.65 -23.65 -36.52
C GLY A 388 23.74 -24.72 -36.59
N SER A 389 24.37 -24.85 -37.76
CA SER A 389 25.27 -25.97 -38.09
C SER A 389 26.71 -25.82 -37.59
N ASN A 390 27.16 -24.61 -37.26
CA ASN A 390 28.53 -24.34 -36.82
C ASN A 390 28.60 -23.38 -35.61
N PRO A 391 27.85 -23.61 -34.51
CA PRO A 391 28.04 -22.82 -33.31
C PRO A 391 29.37 -23.19 -32.64
N THR A 392 30.10 -22.21 -32.12
CA THR A 392 31.36 -22.44 -31.37
C THR A 392 31.18 -23.42 -30.21
N THR A 393 30.01 -23.47 -29.58
CA THR A 393 29.69 -24.47 -28.55
C THR A 393 28.46 -25.25 -28.97
N SER A 394 28.58 -26.58 -28.98
CA SER A 394 27.54 -27.46 -29.53
C SER A 394 26.30 -27.60 -28.65
N ILE A 395 26.47 -27.53 -27.33
CA ILE A 395 25.35 -27.55 -26.37
C ILE A 395 25.49 -26.37 -25.40
N VAL A 396 24.52 -25.48 -25.38
CA VAL A 396 24.45 -24.38 -24.41
C VAL A 396 23.24 -24.62 -23.52
N ILE A 397 23.42 -25.12 -22.30
CA ILE A 397 22.33 -25.32 -21.35
C ILE A 397 21.84 -23.95 -20.89
N GLY A 398 20.61 -23.61 -21.25
CA GLY A 398 20.01 -22.30 -21.01
C GLY A 398 19.26 -22.19 -19.69
N GLY A 399 18.86 -20.98 -19.36
CA GLY A 399 18.23 -20.60 -18.10
C GLY A 399 17.06 -21.49 -17.68
N TYR A 400 16.13 -21.78 -18.61
CA TYR A 400 14.94 -22.60 -18.34
C TYR A 400 15.29 -24.00 -17.82
N GLN A 401 16.39 -24.57 -18.31
CA GLN A 401 16.90 -25.87 -17.86
C GLN A 401 17.65 -25.80 -16.52
N LEU A 402 18.05 -24.61 -16.09
CA LEU A 402 18.70 -24.37 -14.79
C LEU A 402 17.68 -24.03 -13.69
N GLU A 403 16.46 -23.63 -14.06
CA GLU A 403 15.41 -23.27 -13.10
C GLU A 403 15.12 -24.43 -12.14
N ASN A 404 15.03 -24.12 -10.85
CA ASN A 404 14.80 -25.06 -9.75
C ASN A 404 15.83 -26.20 -9.67
N ASN A 405 17.06 -25.95 -10.15
CA ASN A 405 18.23 -26.79 -9.92
C ASN A 405 19.27 -25.97 -9.14
N LEU A 406 19.86 -26.58 -8.11
CA LEU A 406 20.97 -25.96 -7.37
C LEU A 406 22.29 -26.37 -8.02
N LEU A 407 23.08 -25.38 -8.44
CA LEU A 407 24.36 -25.56 -9.12
C LEU A 407 25.49 -24.94 -8.30
N GLU A 408 26.38 -25.76 -7.74
CA GLU A 408 27.57 -25.33 -7.00
C GLU A 408 28.80 -25.34 -7.92
N PHE A 409 29.34 -24.16 -8.22
CA PHE A 409 30.57 -23.99 -8.97
C PHE A 409 31.74 -23.91 -7.99
N ASP A 410 32.56 -24.97 -7.92
CA ASP A 410 33.77 -25.00 -7.12
C ASP A 410 34.98 -24.76 -8.03
N LEU A 411 35.41 -23.49 -8.13
CA LEU A 411 36.54 -23.08 -8.97
C LEU A 411 37.88 -23.52 -8.37
N ALA A 412 37.93 -23.79 -7.06
CA ALA A 412 39.13 -24.25 -6.38
C ALA A 412 39.42 -25.72 -6.71
N SER A 413 38.39 -26.57 -6.79
CA SER A 413 38.53 -27.98 -7.17
C SER A 413 38.21 -28.29 -8.64
N SER A 414 37.85 -27.27 -9.43
CA SER A 414 37.40 -27.39 -10.82
C SER A 414 36.26 -28.41 -11.00
N ARG A 415 35.20 -28.26 -10.20
CA ARG A 415 34.03 -29.16 -10.23
C ARG A 415 32.72 -28.38 -10.18
N LEU A 416 31.71 -28.94 -10.84
CA LEU A 416 30.32 -28.53 -10.72
C LEU A 416 29.58 -29.57 -9.87
N GLY A 417 28.94 -29.11 -8.81
CA GLY A 417 27.93 -29.87 -8.06
C GLY A 417 26.53 -29.53 -8.57
N PHE A 418 25.65 -30.51 -8.75
CA PHE A 418 24.26 -30.29 -9.15
C PHE A 418 23.28 -31.20 -8.39
N SER A 419 22.05 -30.71 -8.14
CA SER A 419 21.04 -31.38 -7.31
C SER A 419 19.97 -32.18 -8.07
N SER A 420 19.89 -32.03 -9.40
CA SER A 420 18.65 -32.25 -10.18
C SER A 420 17.47 -31.39 -9.66
N LEU A 421 16.30 -31.53 -10.30
CA LEU A 421 15.13 -30.70 -10.01
C LEU A 421 14.70 -30.81 -8.54
N LEU A 422 14.69 -29.67 -7.84
CA LEU A 422 14.43 -29.56 -6.41
C LEU A 422 13.01 -30.03 -6.01
N PHE A 423 12.08 -30.08 -6.96
CA PHE A 423 10.70 -30.54 -6.73
C PHE A 423 10.65 -31.96 -6.16
N GLY A 424 11.64 -32.81 -6.47
CA GLY A 424 11.75 -34.16 -5.90
C GLY A 424 11.84 -34.17 -4.37
N ARG A 425 12.46 -33.14 -3.77
CA ARG A 425 12.57 -32.96 -2.31
C ARG A 425 11.56 -31.94 -1.76
N GLN A 426 10.49 -31.68 -2.50
CA GLN A 426 9.40 -30.77 -2.10
C GLN A 426 9.90 -29.34 -1.81
N THR A 427 10.89 -28.86 -2.56
CA THR A 427 11.37 -27.48 -2.47
C THR A 427 11.63 -26.87 -3.85
N THR A 428 11.89 -25.58 -3.90
CA THR A 428 12.17 -24.81 -5.12
C THR A 428 13.33 -23.86 -4.85
N CYS A 429 13.91 -23.24 -5.89
CA CYS A 429 14.92 -22.21 -5.67
C CYS A 429 14.34 -20.95 -5.02
N ALA A 430 13.02 -20.71 -5.15
CA ALA A 430 12.32 -19.60 -4.50
C ALA A 430 12.13 -19.79 -2.99
N ASN A 431 12.37 -21.01 -2.48
CA ASN A 431 12.28 -21.32 -1.06
C ASN A 431 13.55 -20.97 -0.28
N PHE A 432 14.52 -20.25 -0.87
CA PHE A 432 15.59 -19.68 -0.08
C PHE A 432 15.06 -18.50 0.72
N ASN A 433 15.37 -18.48 2.01
CA ASN A 433 14.76 -17.52 2.89
C ASN A 433 15.55 -16.19 2.93
N PHE A 434 15.09 -15.18 2.18
CA PHE A 434 15.72 -13.86 2.19
C PHE A 434 15.40 -13.01 3.44
N THR A 435 14.91 -13.62 4.52
CA THR A 435 14.66 -12.95 5.81
C THR A 435 15.93 -12.87 6.64
N SER A 436 16.26 -11.72 7.25
CA SER A 436 17.49 -11.60 8.03
C SER A 436 17.26 -12.14 9.44
N PRO A 437 18.12 -13.04 9.96
CA PRO A 437 17.95 -13.52 11.32
C PRO A 437 18.11 -12.36 12.31
N PRO A 438 17.35 -12.33 13.41
CA PRO A 438 17.67 -11.45 14.53
C PRO A 438 19.10 -11.72 15.03
N ALA A 439 19.81 -10.67 15.43
CA ALA A 439 21.16 -10.80 16.00
C ALA A 439 21.14 -11.76 17.19
N ASN A 440 22.06 -12.73 17.22
CA ASN A 440 22.20 -13.75 18.27
C ASN A 440 22.06 -13.14 19.67
N ILE A 441 20.92 -13.39 20.33
CA ILE A 441 20.73 -13.20 21.75
C ILE A 441 21.29 -14.44 22.44
N SER A 442 22.42 -14.30 23.12
CA SER A 442 22.77 -15.25 24.18
C SER A 442 21.79 -15.05 25.33
N PRO A 443 21.12 -16.09 25.84
CA PRO A 443 20.23 -15.95 26.98
C PRO A 443 21.09 -15.62 28.21
N LYS A 444 21.10 -14.36 28.63
CA LYS A 444 21.41 -14.04 30.02
C LYS A 444 20.14 -14.28 30.81
N SER A 445 20.21 -15.24 31.74
CA SER A 445 19.21 -15.45 32.77
C SER A 445 19.07 -14.19 33.63
N SER A 446 18.07 -13.35 33.36
CA SER A 446 17.56 -12.40 34.35
C SER A 446 16.60 -13.18 35.25
N LYS A 447 17.14 -13.73 36.34
CA LYS A 447 16.35 -14.13 37.50
C LYS A 447 15.78 -12.85 38.12
N GLY A 448 14.53 -12.51 37.77
CA GLY A 448 13.72 -11.54 38.47
C GLY A 448 12.28 -12.06 38.53
N PRO A 449 11.58 -11.98 39.67
CA PRO A 449 10.20 -12.45 39.76
C PRO A 449 9.33 -11.63 38.80
N LEU A 450 8.54 -12.33 37.95
CA LEU A 450 7.41 -11.75 37.23
C LEU A 450 6.48 -11.10 38.27
N LYS A 451 6.54 -9.77 38.40
CA LYS A 451 5.59 -9.01 39.19
C LYS A 451 4.24 -9.01 38.45
N ASN A 452 3.16 -9.02 39.25
CA ASN A 452 1.75 -9.05 38.85
C ASN A 452 1.44 -8.31 37.54
N PRO A 453 0.45 -8.78 36.74
CA PRO A 453 0.01 -8.13 35.52
C PRO A 453 -0.42 -6.70 35.84
N SER A 454 0.49 -5.75 35.67
CA SER A 454 0.22 -4.35 35.89
C SER A 454 -0.71 -3.88 34.80
N THR A 455 -1.75 -3.15 35.21
CA THR A 455 -2.68 -2.37 34.41
C THR A 455 -1.92 -1.45 33.43
N SER A 456 -1.53 -1.99 32.28
CA SER A 456 -0.68 -1.30 31.32
C SER A 456 -1.50 -0.29 30.51
N SER A 457 -1.02 0.96 30.48
CA SER A 457 -1.67 2.04 29.75
C SER A 457 -1.40 1.91 28.25
N PRO A 458 -2.21 2.53 27.39
CA PRO A 458 -1.94 2.52 25.97
C PRO A 458 -0.88 3.57 25.58
N SER A 459 0.33 3.11 25.28
CA SER A 459 1.45 4.00 24.96
C SER A 459 1.31 4.70 23.61
N PRO A 460 1.52 6.03 23.52
CA PRO A 460 1.87 6.68 22.26
C PRO A 460 3.20 6.10 21.73
N LEU A 461 3.48 6.26 20.42
CA LEU A 461 4.86 6.12 19.93
C LEU A 461 5.74 7.03 20.81
N TRP A 462 6.75 6.46 21.46
CA TRP A 462 7.71 7.24 22.24
C TRP A 462 9.15 6.82 21.95
N VAL A 463 10.07 7.77 22.07
CA VAL A 463 11.51 7.56 21.92
C VAL A 463 12.27 8.21 23.07
N ASP A 464 13.41 7.65 23.43
CA ASP A 464 14.34 8.24 24.37
C ASP A 464 14.96 9.50 23.77
N CYS A 465 14.55 10.66 24.27
CA CYS A 465 15.02 11.95 23.79
C CYS A 465 16.27 12.46 24.52
N ASP A 466 16.79 11.75 25.53
CA ASP A 466 18.07 12.09 26.16
C ASP A 466 19.25 11.84 25.20
N GLN A 467 19.10 10.91 24.25
CA GLN A 467 20.11 10.54 23.25
C GLN A 467 19.71 10.87 21.80
N TYR A 468 18.58 11.56 21.60
CA TYR A 468 18.00 11.81 20.29
C TYR A 468 18.62 13.04 19.62
N VAL A 469 19.28 12.84 18.49
CA VAL A 469 19.93 13.91 17.71
C VAL A 469 19.34 13.94 16.30
N SER A 470 18.64 15.03 15.98
CA SER A 470 18.08 15.26 14.66
C SER A 470 18.02 16.75 14.34
N SER A 471 18.38 17.12 13.10
CA SER A 471 18.31 18.49 12.60
C SER A 471 16.88 18.92 12.22
N THR A 472 15.95 17.96 12.11
CA THR A 472 14.54 18.18 11.76
C THR A 472 13.58 18.07 12.95
N TYR A 473 14.11 17.70 14.12
CA TYR A 473 13.39 17.65 15.39
C TYR A 473 12.76 19.02 15.76
N LYS A 474 11.49 19.01 16.16
CA LYS A 474 10.77 20.20 16.65
C LYS A 474 9.89 19.88 17.86
N PRO A 475 10.03 20.60 18.99
CA PRO A 475 9.11 20.47 20.12
C PRO A 475 7.73 21.05 19.76
N VAL A 476 6.66 20.39 20.21
CA VAL A 476 5.29 20.77 19.89
C VAL A 476 4.75 21.74 20.95
N ARG A 477 4.34 22.93 20.51
CA ARG A 477 3.74 23.94 21.38
C ARG A 477 2.37 23.53 21.90
N CYS A 478 2.06 23.94 23.11
CA CYS A 478 0.74 23.77 23.72
C CYS A 478 -0.35 24.46 22.87
N GLY A 479 -1.55 23.86 22.78
CA GLY A 479 -2.66 24.36 21.97
C GLY A 479 -2.55 24.13 20.45
N SER A 480 -1.44 23.54 19.97
CA SER A 480 -1.29 23.18 18.55
C SER A 480 -2.16 21.98 18.16
N ALA A 481 -2.41 21.81 16.85
CA ALA A 481 -3.10 20.65 16.32
C ALA A 481 -2.38 19.33 16.65
N ALA A 482 -1.05 19.32 16.64
CA ALA A 482 -0.24 18.16 17.04
C ALA A 482 -0.39 17.86 18.54
N CYS A 483 -0.54 18.88 19.39
CA CYS A 483 -0.85 18.67 20.81
C CYS A 483 -2.26 18.08 21.02
N SER A 484 -3.23 18.52 20.23
CA SER A 484 -4.60 17.99 20.23
C SER A 484 -4.66 16.51 19.81
N LEU A 485 -3.70 16.03 19.00
CA LEU A 485 -3.58 14.60 18.67
C LEU A 485 -3.18 13.75 19.89
N ALA A 486 -2.34 14.29 20.78
CA ALA A 486 -1.89 13.59 21.98
C ALA A 486 -2.93 13.60 23.13
N ARG A 487 -4.08 14.30 22.95
CA ARG A 487 -5.14 14.47 23.97
C ARG A 487 -4.59 14.94 25.33
N SER A 488 -3.52 15.73 25.32
CA SER A 488 -2.98 16.33 26.53
C SER A 488 -3.78 17.57 26.89
N GLY A 489 -4.26 17.64 28.13
CA GLY A 489 -4.91 18.83 28.69
C GLY A 489 -3.95 19.81 29.39
N GLY A 490 -2.65 19.50 29.45
CA GLY A 490 -1.67 20.26 30.21
C GLY A 490 -0.49 20.76 29.39
N CYS A 491 -0.04 21.99 29.67
CA CYS A 491 1.21 22.52 29.16
C CYS A 491 2.34 22.21 30.16
N SER A 492 3.51 21.85 29.65
CA SER A 492 4.75 21.77 30.42
C SER A 492 5.27 23.19 30.67
N ASP A 493 5.45 23.55 31.95
CA ASP A 493 6.16 24.76 32.37
C ASP A 493 7.41 24.34 33.15
N CYS A 494 8.40 23.87 32.40
CA CYS A 494 9.70 23.53 32.95
C CYS A 494 10.48 24.80 33.35
N ASN A 495 10.97 24.85 34.59
CA ASN A 495 11.79 25.96 35.13
C ASN A 495 13.30 25.75 34.92
N GLU A 496 13.73 24.64 34.32
CA GLU A 496 15.12 24.35 33.97
C GLU A 496 15.54 24.96 32.61
N ALA A 497 16.84 24.96 32.31
CA ALA A 497 17.35 25.33 30.99
C ALA A 497 16.76 24.43 29.88
N PRO A 498 16.49 24.94 28.66
CA PRO A 498 15.78 24.18 27.62
C PRO A 498 16.50 22.88 27.26
N LYS A 499 15.80 21.75 27.39
CA LYS A 499 16.25 20.42 26.95
C LYS A 499 15.24 19.83 25.95
N PRO A 500 15.60 18.82 25.13
CA PRO A 500 14.70 18.18 24.16
C PRO A 500 13.41 17.54 24.72
N TYR A 501 13.24 17.51 26.04
CA TYR A 501 12.10 16.91 26.72
C TYR A 501 11.52 17.80 27.83
N CYS A 502 11.98 19.05 27.92
CA CYS A 502 11.64 19.98 29.00
C CYS A 502 11.83 21.41 28.48
N ASN A 503 10.74 21.95 27.94
CA ASN A 503 10.61 23.28 27.38
C ASN A 503 9.45 24.02 28.05
N ARG A 504 9.40 25.34 27.91
CA ARG A 504 8.23 26.12 28.33
C ARG A 504 7.17 26.11 27.23
N ASN A 505 5.90 26.04 27.62
CA ASN A 505 4.75 26.10 26.70
C ASN A 505 4.73 24.98 25.64
N THR A 506 5.19 23.79 26.01
CA THR A 506 5.18 22.57 25.19
C THR A 506 4.09 21.61 25.64
N CYS A 507 3.62 20.78 24.71
CA CYS A 507 2.55 19.83 24.98
C CYS A 507 3.07 18.69 25.87
N ALA A 508 2.55 18.58 27.10
CA ALA A 508 2.97 17.51 28.02
C ALA A 508 2.36 16.16 27.63
N VAL A 509 3.05 15.06 27.88
CA VAL A 509 2.53 13.70 27.68
C VAL A 509 3.19 12.76 28.69
N SER A 510 2.56 11.62 29.00
CA SER A 510 3.14 10.63 29.92
C SER A 510 3.45 9.34 29.17
N PRO A 511 4.65 9.20 28.57
CA PRO A 511 5.04 7.94 27.95
C PRO A 511 5.26 6.86 29.03
N ASP A 512 4.90 5.63 28.68
CA ASP A 512 5.01 4.46 29.54
C ASP A 512 5.72 3.30 28.85
N ASN A 513 6.51 2.56 29.63
CA ASN A 513 7.07 1.28 29.23
C ASN A 513 6.13 0.17 29.72
N THR A 514 5.37 -0.41 28.79
CA THR A 514 4.36 -1.44 29.11
C THR A 514 4.97 -2.80 29.49
N VAL A 515 6.26 -3.02 29.26
CA VAL A 515 6.98 -4.23 29.70
C VAL A 515 7.29 -4.17 31.20
N THR A 516 7.65 -3.00 31.71
CA THR A 516 8.05 -2.80 33.11
C THR A 516 7.00 -2.09 33.96
N GLY A 517 5.99 -1.49 33.34
CA GLY A 517 4.98 -0.66 34.00
C GLY A 517 5.47 0.73 34.41
N ILE A 518 6.69 1.12 34.01
CA ILE A 518 7.29 2.40 34.37
C ILE A 518 6.65 3.53 33.54
N THR A 519 6.32 4.66 34.18
CA THR A 519 5.77 5.86 33.52
C THR A 519 6.62 7.09 33.86
N THR A 520 6.62 8.09 32.98
CA THR A 520 7.33 9.37 33.21
C THR A 520 6.55 10.56 32.66
N SER A 521 6.91 11.78 33.08
CA SER A 521 6.57 13.00 32.34
C SER A 521 7.46 13.14 31.11
N GLY A 522 6.87 13.48 29.98
CA GLY A 522 7.52 13.77 28.70
C GLY A 522 6.81 14.89 27.94
N GLU A 523 7.29 15.17 26.72
CA GLU A 523 6.73 16.19 25.84
C GLU A 523 6.44 15.61 24.46
N VAL A 524 5.49 16.19 23.73
CA VAL A 524 5.26 15.82 22.33
C VAL A 524 6.28 16.53 21.46
N ALA A 525 6.94 15.77 20.59
CA ALA A 525 7.84 16.28 19.56
C ALA A 525 7.38 15.82 18.18
N THR A 526 7.90 16.46 17.14
CA THR A 526 7.70 16.07 15.75
C THR A 526 9.03 15.96 15.00
N ASP A 527 9.12 15.00 14.09
CA ASP A 527 10.28 14.84 13.21
C ASP A 527 9.89 14.22 11.85
N VAL A 528 10.85 14.03 10.94
CA VAL A 528 10.65 13.36 9.66
C VAL A 528 10.84 11.86 9.84
N VAL A 529 9.83 11.07 9.45
CA VAL A 529 9.90 9.60 9.45
C VAL A 529 9.86 9.08 8.02
N SER A 530 10.77 8.18 7.68
CA SER A 530 10.79 7.50 6.39
C SER A 530 10.28 6.06 6.50
N VAL A 531 9.45 5.65 5.55
CA VAL A 531 8.98 4.26 5.41
C VAL A 531 8.98 3.82 3.95
N ASN A 532 9.15 2.52 3.70
CA ASN A 532 9.09 1.99 2.34
C ASN A 532 7.63 1.81 1.90
N SER A 533 7.26 2.41 0.77
CA SER A 533 6.01 2.05 0.09
C SER A 533 6.07 0.61 -0.41
N THR A 534 4.94 -0.06 -0.60
CA THR A 534 4.90 -1.41 -1.21
C THR A 534 3.59 -1.64 -1.95
N ASN A 535 3.63 -2.43 -3.01
CA ASN A 535 2.44 -2.93 -3.71
C ASN A 535 2.00 -4.32 -3.21
N GLY A 536 2.50 -4.72 -2.04
CA GLY A 536 2.26 -6.03 -1.44
C GLY A 536 3.34 -7.07 -1.73
N SER A 537 4.27 -6.84 -2.66
CA SER A 537 5.24 -7.86 -3.11
C SER A 537 6.71 -7.51 -2.79
N ASN A 538 7.08 -6.22 -2.84
CA ASN A 538 8.45 -5.73 -2.58
C ASN A 538 8.40 -4.31 -1.96
N PRO A 539 9.39 -3.92 -1.14
CA PRO A 539 9.55 -2.51 -0.76
C PRO A 539 9.89 -1.69 -2.01
N GLY A 540 8.98 -0.79 -2.36
CA GLY A 540 9.12 0.23 -3.39
C GLY A 540 9.91 1.44 -2.90
N ARG A 541 9.53 2.64 -3.35
CA ARG A 541 10.23 3.88 -3.02
C ARG A 541 10.08 4.23 -1.53
N GLU A 542 11.15 4.74 -0.92
CA GLU A 542 11.10 5.36 0.40
C GLU A 542 10.23 6.63 0.34
N VAL A 543 9.28 6.74 1.27
CA VAL A 543 8.35 7.86 1.39
C VAL A 543 8.52 8.48 2.76
N THR A 544 8.59 9.81 2.80
CA THR A 544 8.78 10.56 4.05
C THR A 544 7.47 11.18 4.52
N VAL A 545 7.24 11.13 5.83
CA VAL A 545 6.16 11.85 6.51
C VAL A 545 6.79 13.02 7.26
N PRO A 546 6.59 14.26 6.80
CA PRO A 546 7.05 15.42 7.53
C PRO A 546 6.19 15.64 8.77
N SER A 547 6.81 15.94 9.92
CA SER A 547 6.13 16.27 11.18
C SER A 547 5.38 15.10 11.83
N PHE A 548 5.97 13.91 11.83
CA PHE A 548 5.49 12.73 12.55
C PHE A 548 5.58 12.97 14.07
N ALA A 549 4.46 12.89 14.79
CA ALA A 549 4.41 13.19 16.22
C ALA A 549 4.77 11.98 17.08
N PHE A 550 5.55 12.19 18.14
CA PHE A 550 5.89 11.16 19.12
C PHE A 550 6.09 11.77 20.51
N ALA A 551 6.00 10.95 21.55
CA ALA A 551 6.34 11.36 22.90
C ALA A 551 7.85 11.23 23.15
N CYS A 552 8.44 12.27 23.71
CA CYS A 552 9.81 12.25 24.20
C CYS A 552 9.84 11.68 25.62
N GLY A 553 10.39 10.46 25.73
CA GLY A 553 10.69 9.79 26.99
C GLY A 553 12.12 10.08 27.47
N ARG A 554 12.43 9.58 28.66
CA ARG A 554 13.77 9.63 29.26
C ARG A 554 14.43 8.24 29.20
N THR A 555 15.76 8.18 29.28
CA THR A 555 16.54 6.93 29.15
C THR A 555 16.09 5.81 30.09
N PHE A 556 15.60 6.13 31.29
CA PHE A 556 15.13 5.10 32.24
C PHE A 556 13.93 4.31 31.73
N LEU A 557 13.13 4.84 30.80
CA LEU A 557 12.05 4.08 30.18
C LEU A 557 12.58 2.92 29.30
N LEU A 558 13.87 2.88 28.95
CA LEU A 558 14.46 1.78 28.19
C LEU A 558 14.72 0.53 29.06
N GLU A 559 14.53 0.61 30.38
CA GLU A 559 14.74 -0.53 31.28
C GLU A 559 13.85 -1.72 30.88
N GLY A 560 14.45 -2.92 30.83
CA GLY A 560 13.75 -4.14 30.42
C GLY A 560 13.51 -4.30 28.91
N LEU A 561 13.82 -3.30 28.08
CA LEU A 561 13.76 -3.41 26.62
C LEU A 561 15.05 -4.03 26.05
N ALA A 562 14.98 -4.56 24.83
CA ALA A 562 16.14 -5.15 24.17
C ALA A 562 17.25 -4.13 23.89
N ASN A 563 18.52 -4.57 23.93
CA ASN A 563 19.66 -3.70 23.65
C ASN A 563 19.59 -3.06 22.25
N GLY A 564 19.81 -1.74 22.18
CA GLY A 564 19.74 -0.97 20.94
C GLY A 564 18.33 -0.45 20.60
N VAL A 565 17.32 -0.77 21.41
CA VAL A 565 16.00 -0.14 21.33
C VAL A 565 16.08 1.26 21.91
N VAL A 566 15.53 2.24 21.19
CA VAL A 566 15.53 3.67 21.58
C VAL A 566 14.12 4.18 21.88
N GLY A 567 13.13 3.30 22.00
CA GLY A 567 11.73 3.67 22.18
C GLY A 567 10.75 2.53 21.88
N MET A 568 9.45 2.79 22.02
CA MET A 568 8.38 1.82 21.73
C MET A 568 7.47 2.29 20.60
N ALA A 569 7.29 1.43 19.60
CA ALA A 569 6.43 1.63 18.45
C ALA A 569 4.96 1.27 18.77
N GLY A 570 4.14 2.26 19.15
CA GLY A 570 2.73 2.04 19.46
C GLY A 570 1.88 1.64 18.23
N LEU A 571 1.27 0.44 18.26
CA LEU A 571 0.31 -0.06 17.26
C LEU A 571 -1.17 0.02 17.71
N GLY A 572 -1.44 0.65 18.86
CA GLY A 572 -2.78 0.79 19.43
C GLY A 572 -3.71 1.75 18.67
N LYS A 573 -4.88 2.02 19.24
CA LYS A 573 -5.92 2.91 18.66
C LYS A 573 -5.67 4.41 18.91
N ALA A 574 -4.59 4.78 19.61
CA ALA A 574 -4.25 6.17 19.89
C ALA A 574 -4.01 6.99 18.60
N ARG A 575 -4.34 8.29 18.61
CA ARG A 575 -4.13 9.16 17.43
C ARG A 575 -2.65 9.38 17.09
N THR A 576 -1.77 9.23 18.09
CA THR A 576 -0.31 9.28 17.99
C THR A 576 0.32 7.90 17.72
N ALA A 577 -0.47 6.83 17.58
CA ALA A 577 0.06 5.51 17.19
C ALA A 577 0.44 5.49 15.70
N LEU A 578 1.37 4.60 15.32
CA LEU A 578 1.86 4.45 13.94
C LEU A 578 0.72 4.27 12.92
N PRO A 579 -0.27 3.36 13.12
CA PRO A 579 -1.36 3.20 12.17
C PRO A 579 -2.16 4.49 11.95
N SER A 580 -2.45 5.24 13.02
CA SER A 580 -3.24 6.48 12.96
C SER A 580 -2.52 7.59 12.18
N GLN A 581 -1.21 7.73 12.38
CA GLN A 581 -0.42 8.79 11.75
C GLN A 581 -0.11 8.47 10.28
N PHE A 582 0.22 7.22 9.92
CA PHE A 582 0.41 6.84 8.52
C PHE A 582 -0.88 6.94 7.71
N VAL A 583 -2.03 6.62 8.32
CA VAL A 583 -3.34 6.86 7.68
C VAL A 583 -3.56 8.33 7.39
N SER A 584 -3.22 9.21 8.33
CA SER A 584 -3.36 10.66 8.12
C SER A 584 -2.41 11.19 7.06
N ALA A 585 -1.19 10.64 6.97
CA ALA A 585 -0.17 11.10 6.03
C ALA A 585 -0.40 10.62 4.58
N PHE A 586 -0.93 9.40 4.41
CA PHE A 586 -1.04 8.75 3.09
C PHE A 586 -2.48 8.46 2.65
N SER A 587 -3.48 8.85 3.44
CA SER A 587 -4.91 8.59 3.18
C SER A 587 -5.25 7.09 3.04
N PHE A 588 -4.44 6.20 3.63
CA PHE A 588 -4.68 4.76 3.63
C PHE A 588 -5.91 4.40 4.49
N PRO A 589 -6.55 3.24 4.24
CA PRO A 589 -7.45 2.64 5.21
C PRO A 589 -6.71 2.44 6.55
N ARG A 590 -7.39 2.51 7.71
CA ARG A 590 -6.81 2.28 9.06
C ARG A 590 -6.61 0.79 9.30
N LYS A 591 -6.05 0.15 8.31
CA LYS A 591 -5.79 -1.26 8.27
C LYS A 591 -4.29 -1.38 8.40
N PHE A 592 -3.88 -2.25 9.28
CA PHE A 592 -2.51 -2.72 9.27
C PHE A 592 -2.53 -4.22 9.47
N ALA A 593 -1.57 -4.90 8.89
CA ALA A 593 -1.37 -6.31 9.12
C ALA A 593 -0.04 -6.49 9.83
N VAL A 594 -0.05 -7.25 10.92
CA VAL A 594 1.16 -7.67 11.63
C VAL A 594 1.36 -9.14 11.32
N CYS A 595 2.53 -9.49 10.81
CA CYS A 595 3.00 -10.85 10.74
C CYS A 595 4.22 -10.93 11.64
N LEU A 596 4.07 -11.54 12.81
CA LEU A 596 5.19 -11.84 13.71
C LEU A 596 5.78 -13.18 13.28
N SER A 597 7.09 -13.29 13.16
CA SER A 597 7.74 -14.56 12.78
C SER A 597 9.18 -14.58 13.29
N SER A 598 9.68 -15.78 13.60
CA SER A 598 11.08 -16.02 13.94
C SER A 598 12.10 -15.57 12.85
N LEU A 599 11.60 -15.23 11.65
CA LEU A 599 12.37 -14.92 10.46
C LEU A 599 12.41 -13.42 10.09
N LYS A 600 11.24 -12.78 9.98
CA LYS A 600 11.10 -11.32 9.71
C LYS A 600 9.71 -10.88 10.19
N ASP A 601 9.68 -9.98 11.16
CA ASP A 601 8.46 -9.27 11.53
C ASP A 601 8.16 -8.20 10.49
N VAL A 602 6.92 -8.17 9.99
CA VAL A 602 6.47 -7.13 9.07
C VAL A 602 5.17 -6.53 9.56
N VAL A 603 5.15 -5.20 9.63
CA VAL A 603 3.93 -4.42 9.81
C VAL A 603 3.60 -3.74 8.50
N PHE A 604 2.54 -4.19 7.85
CA PHE A 604 1.99 -3.56 6.64
C PHE A 604 0.98 -2.50 7.06
N PHE A 605 1.09 -1.27 6.55
CA PHE A 605 0.05 -0.24 6.70
C PHE A 605 -0.70 -0.09 5.37
N GLY A 606 -2.03 -0.26 5.37
CA GLY A 606 -2.88 -0.25 4.16
C GLY A 606 -3.75 -1.51 4.00
N ASP A 607 -4.49 -1.63 2.90
CA ASP A 607 -5.53 -2.66 2.64
C ASP A 607 -5.01 -3.98 2.04
N GLY A 608 -3.71 -4.08 1.82
CA GLY A 608 -3.12 -5.17 1.04
C GLY A 608 -3.34 -5.00 -0.48
N PRO A 609 -3.04 -6.03 -1.30
CA PRO A 609 -2.73 -7.40 -0.88
C PRO A 609 -1.47 -7.52 -0.02
N TYR A 610 -1.53 -8.36 1.02
CA TYR A 610 -0.37 -8.72 1.84
C TYR A 610 0.22 -9.99 1.24
N LYS A 611 1.26 -9.87 0.43
CA LYS A 611 1.93 -11.07 -0.09
C LYS A 611 3.02 -11.46 0.89
N LEU A 612 2.83 -12.63 1.49
CA LEU A 612 3.87 -13.29 2.25
C LEU A 612 4.53 -14.32 1.34
N LEU A 613 5.86 -14.46 1.43
CA LEU A 613 6.58 -15.47 0.66
C LEU A 613 6.13 -16.88 1.11
N PRO A 614 6.04 -17.88 0.19
CA PRO A 614 6.30 -17.81 -1.25
C PRO A 614 4.99 -17.56 -2.03
N ASP A 615 4.67 -16.28 -2.27
CA ASP A 615 3.51 -15.80 -3.04
C ASP A 615 2.12 -16.19 -2.51
N VAL A 616 1.98 -16.39 -1.19
CA VAL A 616 0.66 -16.47 -0.57
C VAL A 616 0.13 -15.05 -0.43
N GLN A 617 -0.78 -14.70 -1.33
CA GLN A 617 -1.46 -13.43 -1.31
C GLN A 617 -2.65 -13.51 -0.34
N PHE A 618 -2.53 -12.83 0.79
CA PHE A 618 -3.66 -12.58 1.66
C PHE A 618 -4.34 -11.28 1.26
N THR A 619 -5.64 -11.36 1.02
CA THR A 619 -6.52 -10.20 0.96
C THR A 619 -7.35 -10.17 2.23
N SER A 620 -7.95 -9.03 2.55
CA SER A 620 -8.90 -8.96 3.66
C SER A 620 -10.05 -9.96 3.54
N GLN A 621 -10.38 -10.42 2.32
CA GLN A 621 -11.42 -11.42 2.03
C GLN A 621 -10.97 -12.87 2.21
N SER A 622 -9.66 -13.16 2.13
CA SER A 622 -9.14 -14.53 2.32
C SER A 622 -8.84 -14.86 3.78
N LEU A 623 -8.95 -13.89 4.68
CA LEU A 623 -8.71 -14.05 6.11
C LEU A 623 -10.00 -14.35 6.87
N THR A 624 -9.88 -15.15 7.92
CA THR A 624 -10.99 -15.41 8.84
C THR A 624 -11.21 -14.17 9.72
N GLN A 625 -12.44 -13.67 9.78
CA GLN A 625 -12.74 -12.39 10.42
C GLN A 625 -13.51 -12.57 11.73
N THR A 626 -13.16 -11.75 12.72
CA THR A 626 -13.91 -11.59 13.97
C THR A 626 -14.04 -10.10 14.30
N PRO A 627 -15.16 -9.63 14.86
CA PRO A 627 -15.29 -8.26 15.32
C PRO A 627 -14.28 -7.95 16.44
N LEU A 628 -13.62 -6.79 16.36
CA LEU A 628 -12.88 -6.23 17.49
C LEU A 628 -13.88 -5.65 18.49
N LEU A 629 -13.70 -5.97 19.77
CA LEU A 629 -14.49 -5.41 20.86
C LEU A 629 -13.85 -4.10 21.37
N THR A 630 -14.69 -3.23 21.91
CA THR A 630 -14.28 -2.01 22.60
C THR A 630 -14.46 -2.24 24.09
N ASN A 631 -13.39 -2.07 24.87
CA ASN A 631 -13.50 -1.99 26.31
C ASN A 631 -13.90 -0.55 26.69
N PRO A 632 -15.07 -0.34 27.34
CA PRO A 632 -15.58 0.99 27.66
C PRO A 632 -14.75 1.71 28.73
N VAL A 633 -13.92 0.98 29.49
CA VAL A 633 -13.08 1.54 30.56
C VAL A 633 -11.61 1.34 30.21
N SER A 634 -10.85 2.43 30.13
CA SER A 634 -9.39 2.35 30.13
C SER A 634 -8.92 2.00 31.55
N THR A 635 -8.27 0.85 31.74
CA THR A 635 -7.68 0.44 33.02
C THR A 635 -6.40 1.19 33.38
N ALA A 636 -6.00 2.17 32.54
CA ALA A 636 -4.82 3.01 32.69
C ALA A 636 -5.03 4.10 33.76
N SER A 637 -4.23 4.12 34.82
CA SER A 637 -4.31 5.08 35.93
C SER A 637 -3.97 6.55 35.55
N ALA A 638 -3.65 6.85 34.29
CA ALA A 638 -3.14 8.14 33.83
C ALA A 638 -4.12 8.99 32.99
N TYR A 639 -5.30 8.47 32.64
CA TYR A 639 -6.28 9.19 31.82
C TYR A 639 -7.62 9.36 32.54
N SER A 640 -8.26 10.51 32.33
CA SER A 640 -9.56 10.87 32.91
C SER A 640 -10.62 9.78 32.71
N ASN A 641 -11.31 9.40 33.79
CA ASN A 641 -12.41 8.44 33.80
C ASN A 641 -13.39 8.70 32.63
N GLY A 642 -13.52 7.74 31.70
CA GLY A 642 -14.52 7.76 30.62
C GLY A 642 -14.00 7.57 29.19
N ASP A 643 -12.69 7.50 28.97
CA ASP A 643 -12.13 7.22 27.64
C ASP A 643 -12.04 5.68 27.37
N PRO A 644 -12.44 5.20 26.18
CA PRO A 644 -12.36 3.78 25.82
C PRO A 644 -10.91 3.31 25.64
N SER A 645 -10.63 2.05 25.96
CA SER A 645 -9.29 1.45 25.83
C SER A 645 -8.76 1.52 24.39
N TYR A 646 -7.47 1.85 24.24
CA TYR A 646 -6.79 1.82 22.94
C TYR A 646 -6.23 0.43 22.56
N GLU A 647 -6.46 -0.60 23.38
CA GLU A 647 -6.06 -1.98 23.14
C GLU A 647 -7.05 -2.73 22.24
N TYR A 648 -6.65 -3.90 21.73
CA TYR A 648 -7.47 -4.75 20.87
C TYR A 648 -8.03 -5.94 21.64
N PHE A 649 -9.35 -5.97 21.78
CA PHE A 649 -10.09 -7.08 22.38
C PHE A 649 -10.83 -7.88 21.31
N ILE A 650 -10.97 -9.19 21.52
CA ILE A 650 -11.74 -10.10 20.68
C ILE A 650 -12.76 -10.88 21.53
N GLY A 651 -13.90 -11.24 20.92
CA GLY A 651 -14.90 -12.05 21.60
C GLY A 651 -14.57 -13.54 21.49
N VAL A 652 -14.36 -14.20 22.63
CA VAL A 652 -14.25 -15.66 22.75
C VAL A 652 -15.51 -16.17 23.45
N SER A 653 -16.20 -17.13 22.84
CA SER A 653 -17.47 -17.68 23.36
C SER A 653 -17.28 -19.00 24.10
N SER A 654 -16.28 -19.79 23.72
CA SER A 654 -15.91 -21.03 24.40
C SER A 654 -14.51 -21.48 23.99
N ILE A 655 -13.93 -22.41 24.75
CA ILE A 655 -12.62 -23.00 24.48
C ILE A 655 -12.78 -24.52 24.40
N LEU A 656 -12.19 -25.14 23.38
CA LEU A 656 -12.21 -26.59 23.17
C LEU A 656 -10.77 -27.15 23.16
N ILE A 657 -10.61 -28.39 23.61
CA ILE A 657 -9.38 -29.18 23.46
C ILE A 657 -9.70 -30.44 22.65
N ASP A 658 -9.08 -30.59 21.47
CA ASP A 658 -9.42 -31.61 20.47
C ASP A 658 -10.94 -31.65 20.23
N GLU A 659 -11.51 -30.49 19.92
CA GLU A 659 -12.94 -30.28 19.62
C GLU A 659 -13.91 -30.61 20.77
N LYS A 660 -13.41 -30.94 21.97
CA LYS A 660 -14.24 -31.14 23.17
C LYS A 660 -14.26 -29.89 24.04
N PRO A 661 -15.44 -29.41 24.48
CA PRO A 661 -15.55 -28.20 25.29
C PRO A 661 -14.88 -28.36 26.66
N VAL A 662 -14.19 -27.31 27.08
CA VAL A 662 -13.66 -27.16 28.44
C VAL A 662 -14.73 -26.51 29.30
N SER A 663 -14.96 -27.06 30.50
CA SER A 663 -15.88 -26.44 31.46
C SER A 663 -15.22 -25.19 32.06
N LEU A 664 -15.80 -24.02 31.78
CA LEU A 664 -15.28 -22.71 32.16
C LEU A 664 -16.41 -21.82 32.66
N ASN A 665 -16.10 -20.86 33.53
CA ASN A 665 -17.02 -19.76 33.81
C ASN A 665 -17.04 -18.78 32.63
N LEU A 666 -18.09 -18.84 31.81
CA LEU A 666 -18.20 -18.07 30.57
C LEU A 666 -18.29 -16.55 30.80
N THR A 667 -18.65 -16.09 32.00
CA THR A 667 -18.70 -14.64 32.30
C THR A 667 -17.32 -13.99 32.25
N LEU A 668 -16.25 -14.77 32.51
CA LEU A 668 -14.87 -14.29 32.43
C LEU A 668 -14.43 -14.01 31.00
N LEU A 669 -15.07 -14.64 29.99
CA LEU A 669 -14.72 -14.46 28.58
C LEU A 669 -15.35 -13.21 27.95
N SER A 670 -16.29 -12.57 28.65
CA SER A 670 -16.88 -11.28 28.29
C SER A 670 -16.24 -10.14 29.07
N ILE A 671 -16.26 -8.94 28.49
CA ILE A 671 -15.88 -7.70 29.17
C ILE A 671 -17.09 -7.22 29.98
N ASP A 672 -16.94 -7.02 31.28
CA ASP A 672 -17.99 -6.49 32.14
C ASP A 672 -18.08 -4.95 32.10
N ASN A 673 -19.04 -4.38 32.84
CA ASN A 673 -19.25 -2.93 32.88
C ASN A 673 -18.11 -2.15 33.56
N GLU A 674 -17.26 -2.82 34.34
CA GLU A 674 -16.06 -2.24 34.95
C GLU A 674 -14.83 -2.36 34.03
N GLY A 675 -15.01 -2.93 32.83
CA GLY A 675 -13.94 -3.17 31.87
C GLY A 675 -13.05 -4.35 32.22
N LYS A 676 -13.47 -5.22 33.15
CA LYS A 676 -12.74 -6.44 33.50
C LYS A 676 -13.17 -7.62 32.65
N GLY A 677 -12.27 -8.59 32.52
CA GLY A 677 -12.50 -9.82 31.78
C GLY A 677 -12.19 -9.71 30.28
N GLY A 678 -12.76 -10.61 29.49
CA GLY A 678 -12.54 -10.64 28.03
C GLY A 678 -11.17 -11.16 27.60
N THR A 679 -10.93 -11.08 26.28
CA THR A 679 -9.71 -11.57 25.63
C THR A 679 -8.99 -10.44 24.89
N LYS A 680 -7.76 -10.13 25.31
CA LYS A 680 -6.88 -9.10 24.72
C LYS A 680 -5.82 -9.73 23.81
N ILE A 681 -5.46 -9.06 22.72
CA ILE A 681 -4.29 -9.37 21.90
C ILE A 681 -3.13 -8.47 22.32
N SER A 682 -1.98 -9.05 22.64
CA SER A 682 -0.79 -8.34 23.09
C SER A 682 0.46 -8.82 22.37
N THR A 683 1.27 -7.88 21.87
CA THR A 683 2.60 -8.16 21.30
C THR A 683 3.74 -7.85 22.26
N VAL A 684 3.42 -7.34 23.46
CA VAL A 684 4.41 -7.03 24.51
C VAL A 684 4.54 -8.17 25.52
N ASP A 685 3.46 -8.93 25.72
CA ASP A 685 3.47 -10.15 26.51
C ASP A 685 4.04 -11.30 25.67
N PRO A 686 5.15 -11.95 26.07
CA PRO A 686 5.79 -12.97 25.25
C PRO A 686 4.96 -14.25 25.12
N TYR A 687 4.15 -14.59 26.12
CA TYR A 687 3.34 -15.82 26.18
C TYR A 687 1.90 -15.49 26.58
N THR A 688 0.97 -16.39 26.25
CA THR A 688 -0.43 -16.23 26.67
C THR A 688 -0.57 -16.32 28.18
N LEU A 689 -1.12 -15.27 28.79
CA LEU A 689 -1.47 -15.21 30.20
C LEU A 689 -2.96 -15.52 30.39
N LEU A 690 -3.26 -16.39 31.34
CA LEU A 690 -4.63 -16.81 31.65
C LEU A 690 -4.95 -16.55 33.12
N GLU A 691 -6.17 -16.07 33.40
CA GLU A 691 -6.69 -16.08 34.77
C GLU A 691 -6.65 -17.50 35.34
N SER A 692 -6.28 -17.64 36.61
CA SER A 692 -5.95 -18.93 37.23
C SER A 692 -7.03 -20.01 37.07
N SER A 693 -8.32 -19.67 37.14
CA SER A 693 -9.40 -20.65 36.94
C SER A 693 -9.48 -21.14 35.49
N ILE A 694 -9.27 -20.25 34.51
CA ILE A 694 -9.21 -20.60 33.09
C ILE A 694 -7.94 -21.42 32.80
N PHE A 695 -6.80 -21.00 33.33
CA PHE A 695 -5.52 -21.70 33.20
C PHE A 695 -5.64 -23.15 33.66
N LYS A 696 -6.16 -23.36 34.87
CA LYS A 696 -6.34 -24.69 35.46
C LYS A 696 -7.26 -25.58 34.61
N ALA A 697 -8.41 -25.06 34.19
CA ALA A 697 -9.36 -25.84 33.41
C ALA A 697 -8.82 -26.26 32.03
N ILE A 698 -8.09 -25.36 31.34
CA ILE A 698 -7.46 -25.65 30.05
C ILE A 698 -6.33 -26.68 30.22
N THR A 699 -5.45 -26.47 31.20
CA THR A 699 -4.29 -27.35 31.42
C THR A 699 -4.69 -28.76 31.83
N GLU A 700 -5.69 -28.92 32.71
CA GLU A 700 -6.22 -30.24 33.09
C GLU A 700 -6.81 -30.99 31.90
N ALA A 701 -7.63 -30.31 31.08
CA ALA A 701 -8.20 -30.90 29.87
C ALA A 701 -7.11 -31.28 28.85
N PHE A 702 -6.09 -30.43 28.69
CA PHE A 702 -4.97 -30.66 27.79
C PHE A 702 -4.10 -31.85 28.24
N ILE A 703 -3.74 -31.93 29.52
CA ILE A 703 -2.97 -33.04 30.11
C ILE A 703 -3.72 -34.35 29.91
N LYS A 704 -5.04 -34.38 30.19
CA LYS A 704 -5.87 -35.58 30.01
C LYS A 704 -5.84 -36.08 28.56
N LYS A 705 -5.88 -35.17 27.60
CA LYS A 705 -5.81 -35.50 26.16
C LYS A 705 -4.42 -35.94 25.72
N ALA A 706 -3.36 -35.32 26.26
CA ALA A 706 -1.98 -35.74 26.00
C ALA A 706 -1.70 -37.16 26.55
N ALA A 707 -2.18 -37.46 27.76
CA ALA A 707 -2.06 -38.78 28.36
C ALA A 707 -2.77 -39.86 27.53
N ALA A 708 -3.95 -39.56 26.97
CA ALA A 708 -4.66 -40.47 26.06
C ALA A 708 -3.91 -40.76 24.73
N ARG A 709 -2.85 -40.00 24.43
CA ARG A 709 -1.95 -40.19 23.29
C ARG A 709 -0.60 -40.81 23.70
N ASN A 710 -0.48 -41.34 24.92
CA ASN A 710 0.76 -41.89 25.50
C ASN A 710 1.92 -40.87 25.61
N ILE A 711 1.61 -39.59 25.82
CA ILE A 711 2.61 -38.53 25.96
C ILE A 711 2.95 -38.35 27.45
N THR A 712 4.23 -38.46 27.79
CA THR A 712 4.71 -38.43 29.18
C THR A 712 4.86 -37.00 29.69
N ARG A 713 4.21 -36.68 30.82
CA ARG A 713 4.39 -35.40 31.53
C ARG A 713 5.72 -35.39 32.29
N VAL A 714 6.42 -34.26 32.27
CA VAL A 714 7.65 -34.01 33.06
C VAL A 714 7.46 -32.83 34.00
N ALA A 715 8.45 -32.55 34.85
CA ALA A 715 8.42 -31.40 35.75
C ALA A 715 8.31 -30.08 34.96
N GLY A 716 7.52 -29.14 35.46
CA GLY A 716 7.39 -27.80 34.89
C GLY A 716 8.73 -27.06 34.91
N VAL A 717 8.94 -26.20 33.91
CA VAL A 717 10.13 -25.35 33.81
C VAL A 717 9.66 -23.91 33.77
N ALA A 718 9.92 -23.15 34.83
CA ALA A 718 9.48 -21.77 34.95
C ALA A 718 9.88 -20.93 33.72
N PRO A 719 8.97 -20.12 33.16
CA PRO A 719 7.64 -19.77 33.69
C PRO A 719 6.50 -20.75 33.34
N PHE A 720 6.76 -21.93 32.77
CA PHE A 720 5.74 -22.88 32.31
C PHE A 720 5.48 -24.03 33.30
N ASP A 721 4.21 -24.24 33.66
CA ASP A 721 3.81 -25.29 34.63
C ASP A 721 3.54 -26.66 34.01
N VAL A 722 3.25 -26.72 32.70
CA VAL A 722 2.83 -27.94 32.01
C VAL A 722 3.84 -28.30 30.93
N CYS A 723 4.67 -29.31 31.20
CA CYS A 723 5.70 -29.78 30.30
C CYS A 723 5.62 -31.29 30.04
N PHE A 724 6.13 -31.71 28.88
CA PHE A 724 6.10 -33.07 28.38
C PHE A 724 7.46 -33.48 27.81
N SER A 725 7.77 -34.78 27.88
CA SER A 725 8.93 -35.36 27.20
C SER A 725 8.69 -35.37 25.69
N ARG A 726 9.69 -34.94 24.93
CA ARG A 726 9.65 -34.89 23.47
C ARG A 726 9.70 -36.26 22.81
N ASP A 727 10.31 -37.25 23.47
CA ASP A 727 10.60 -38.57 22.89
C ASP A 727 9.34 -39.30 22.41
N ASN A 728 8.22 -39.07 23.11
CA ASN A 728 6.95 -39.73 22.85
C ASN A 728 5.96 -38.85 22.06
N VAL A 729 6.40 -37.71 21.53
CA VAL A 729 5.55 -36.78 20.78
C VAL A 729 5.72 -37.00 19.28
N ALA A 730 4.67 -37.50 18.63
CA ALA A 730 4.66 -37.71 17.18
C ALA A 730 4.89 -36.39 16.42
N ARG A 731 5.70 -36.41 15.35
CA ARG A 731 5.86 -35.26 14.45
C ARG A 731 4.77 -35.29 13.38
N THR A 732 3.95 -34.26 13.30
CA THR A 732 2.91 -34.10 12.28
C THR A 732 3.29 -33.00 11.29
N ARG A 733 2.60 -32.93 10.14
CA ARG A 733 2.75 -31.81 9.18
C ARG A 733 2.40 -30.44 9.78
N LEU A 734 1.69 -30.42 10.92
CA LEU A 734 1.26 -29.22 11.64
C LEU A 734 2.11 -28.96 12.91
N GLY A 735 3.22 -29.69 13.11
CA GLY A 735 4.09 -29.58 14.28
C GLY A 735 3.98 -30.77 15.24
N ALA A 736 4.27 -30.55 16.53
CA ALA A 736 4.13 -31.57 17.57
C ALA A 736 2.69 -32.12 17.61
N GLY A 737 2.53 -33.45 17.66
CA GLY A 737 1.25 -34.18 17.73
C GLY A 737 0.52 -34.04 19.07
N MET A 738 0.54 -32.85 19.64
CA MET A 738 -0.10 -32.47 20.89
C MET A 738 -1.60 -32.20 20.66
N PRO A 739 -2.42 -32.18 21.74
CA PRO A 739 -3.80 -31.74 21.65
C PRO A 739 -3.92 -30.34 21.04
N THR A 740 -4.96 -30.09 20.24
CA THR A 740 -5.21 -28.77 19.64
C THR A 740 -6.14 -27.97 20.54
N ILE A 741 -5.78 -26.70 20.79
CA ILE A 741 -6.61 -25.75 21.52
C ILE A 741 -7.41 -24.93 20.51
N PHE A 742 -8.71 -24.81 20.71
CA PHE A 742 -9.62 -24.07 19.84
C PHE A 742 -10.26 -22.93 20.64
N LEU A 743 -10.05 -21.68 20.23
CA LEU A 743 -10.82 -20.55 20.72
C LEU A 743 -12.00 -20.31 19.78
N VAL A 744 -13.22 -20.59 20.23
CA VAL A 744 -14.44 -20.34 19.45
C VAL A 744 -14.77 -18.87 19.57
N LEU A 745 -14.75 -18.14 18.46
CA LEU A 745 -14.95 -16.70 18.45
C LEU A 745 -16.45 -16.34 18.46
N HIS A 746 -16.77 -15.06 18.60
CA HIS A 746 -18.14 -14.54 18.79
C HIS A 746 -19.16 -15.07 17.74
N ASN A 747 -18.74 -15.17 16.47
CA ASN A 747 -19.48 -15.92 15.45
C ASN A 747 -19.15 -17.40 15.64
N LYS A 748 -20.03 -18.19 16.28
CA LYS A 748 -19.82 -19.61 16.67
C LYS A 748 -19.29 -20.56 15.57
N ASN A 749 -19.22 -20.10 14.32
CA ASN A 749 -18.68 -20.81 13.16
C ASN A 749 -17.19 -20.47 12.87
N VAL A 750 -16.61 -19.53 13.61
CA VAL A 750 -15.22 -19.07 13.47
C VAL A 750 -14.41 -19.56 14.66
N VAL A 751 -13.29 -20.24 14.37
CA VAL A 751 -12.45 -20.86 15.39
C VAL A 751 -10.98 -20.53 15.15
N TRP A 752 -10.30 -20.00 16.16
CA TRP A 752 -8.85 -19.84 16.16
C TRP A 752 -8.22 -21.11 16.71
N ARG A 753 -7.42 -21.79 15.89
CA ARG A 753 -6.72 -23.03 16.26
C ARG A 753 -5.30 -22.71 16.73
N ILE A 754 -4.95 -23.18 17.92
CA ILE A 754 -3.60 -23.09 18.50
C ILE A 754 -3.09 -24.52 18.63
N PHE A 755 -2.06 -24.87 17.83
CA PHE A 755 -1.50 -26.21 17.75
C PHE A 755 -0.01 -26.14 17.39
N GLY A 756 0.69 -27.28 17.50
CA GLY A 756 2.08 -27.41 17.08
C GLY A 756 3.00 -26.40 17.78
N ALA A 757 3.74 -25.62 16.99
CA ALA A 757 4.68 -24.62 17.47
C ALA A 757 3.99 -23.49 18.25
N ASN A 758 2.76 -23.11 17.90
CA ASN A 758 2.04 -22.01 18.56
C ASN A 758 1.47 -22.43 19.93
N SER A 759 1.31 -23.73 20.17
CA SER A 759 0.90 -24.26 21.48
C SER A 759 2.07 -24.61 22.39
N MET A 760 3.22 -24.99 21.83
CA MET A 760 4.32 -25.59 22.59
C MET A 760 5.62 -24.78 22.48
N VAL A 761 6.26 -24.53 23.61
CA VAL A 761 7.58 -23.92 23.74
C VAL A 761 8.62 -25.02 23.98
N GLN A 762 9.65 -25.08 23.14
CA GLN A 762 10.77 -25.97 23.37
C GLN A 762 11.75 -25.33 24.37
N VAL A 763 11.86 -25.92 25.56
CA VAL A 763 12.70 -25.37 26.65
C VAL A 763 14.07 -26.06 26.71
N SER A 764 14.15 -27.31 26.27
CA SER A 764 15.40 -28.05 26.04
C SER A 764 15.23 -29.03 24.88
N ASP A 765 16.27 -29.79 24.53
CA ASP A 765 16.19 -30.78 23.44
C ASP A 765 15.10 -31.84 23.70
N ASP A 766 14.88 -32.21 24.96
CA ASP A 766 13.99 -33.30 25.38
C ASP A 766 12.66 -32.83 26.02
N VAL A 767 12.48 -31.51 26.23
CA VAL A 767 11.31 -30.97 26.96
C VAL A 767 10.54 -29.95 26.13
N LEU A 768 9.24 -30.20 25.99
CA LEU A 768 8.25 -29.30 25.39
C LEU A 768 7.23 -28.85 26.45
N CYS A 769 7.06 -27.54 26.62
CA CYS A 769 6.12 -26.96 27.57
C CYS A 769 4.95 -26.28 26.86
N LEU A 770 3.76 -26.31 27.46
CA LEU A 770 2.61 -25.55 26.96
C LEU A 770 2.90 -24.05 27.14
N GLY A 771 2.80 -23.26 26.07
CA GLY A 771 3.13 -21.83 26.07
C GLY A 771 2.10 -20.94 26.76
N PHE A 772 1.34 -21.45 27.72
CA PHE A 772 0.37 -20.71 28.53
C PHE A 772 0.92 -20.59 29.94
N VAL A 773 0.73 -19.42 30.57
CA VAL A 773 1.24 -19.10 31.90
C VAL A 773 0.08 -18.62 32.79
N ASP A 774 0.09 -19.00 34.06
CA ASP A 774 -0.87 -18.53 35.05
C ASP A 774 -0.63 -17.05 35.37
N GLY A 775 -1.61 -16.20 35.05
CA GLY A 775 -1.59 -14.76 35.28
C GLY A 775 -2.10 -14.34 36.67
N GLY A 776 -2.53 -15.29 37.51
CA GLY A 776 -3.08 -15.03 38.84
C GLY A 776 -4.62 -14.92 38.87
N SER A 777 -5.17 -14.76 40.08
CA SER A 777 -6.61 -14.84 40.37
C SER A 777 -7.38 -13.51 40.27
N THR A 778 -6.69 -12.38 40.04
CA THR A 778 -7.30 -11.05 39.90
C THR A 778 -6.79 -10.24 38.70
N PRO A 779 -6.66 -10.82 37.49
CA PRO A 779 -6.21 -10.03 36.34
C PRO A 779 -7.35 -9.14 35.82
N ALA A 780 -7.02 -7.92 35.39
CA ALA A 780 -7.98 -7.02 34.75
C ALA A 780 -8.52 -7.60 33.42
N THR A 781 -7.74 -8.44 32.74
CA THR A 781 -8.14 -9.17 31.53
C THR A 781 -8.05 -10.68 31.79
N SER A 782 -9.07 -11.44 31.41
CA SER A 782 -9.11 -12.89 31.68
C SER A 782 -8.18 -13.71 30.80
N ILE A 783 -7.98 -13.31 29.54
CA ILE A 783 -7.09 -13.95 28.58
C ILE A 783 -6.28 -12.88 27.86
N VAL A 784 -4.95 -12.94 27.97
CA VAL A 784 -4.05 -12.11 27.17
C VAL A 784 -3.33 -13.03 26.18
N ILE A 785 -3.64 -12.93 24.89
CA ILE A 785 -2.95 -13.69 23.85
C ILE A 785 -1.61 -13.01 23.59
N GLY A 786 -0.51 -13.68 23.96
CA GLY A 786 0.86 -13.16 23.86
C GLY A 786 1.55 -13.52 22.54
N GLY A 787 2.72 -12.93 22.32
CA GLY A 787 3.52 -13.00 21.10
C GLY A 787 3.70 -14.42 20.55
N HIS A 788 4.05 -15.39 21.39
CA HIS A 788 4.26 -16.80 21.00
C HIS A 788 3.04 -17.41 20.28
N GLN A 789 1.84 -17.08 20.71
CA GLN A 789 0.60 -17.56 20.07
C GLN A 789 0.23 -16.79 18.80
N LEU A 790 0.81 -15.59 18.62
CA LEU A 790 0.64 -14.73 17.46
C LEU A 790 1.70 -14.99 16.37
N GLU A 791 2.82 -15.63 16.72
CA GLU A 791 3.87 -16.00 15.78
C GLU A 791 3.33 -16.85 14.62
N ASP A 792 3.85 -16.57 13.42
CA ASP A 792 3.47 -17.16 12.15
C ASP A 792 1.97 -17.06 11.81
N ASN A 793 1.25 -16.12 12.44
CA ASN A 793 -0.09 -15.71 12.06
C ASN A 793 -0.07 -14.31 11.42
N LEU A 794 -0.77 -14.16 10.28
CA LEU A 794 -1.03 -12.84 9.71
C LEU A 794 -2.25 -12.22 10.39
N LEU A 795 -2.01 -11.30 11.31
CA LEU A 795 -3.04 -10.54 12.01
C LEU A 795 -3.38 -9.29 11.22
N HIS A 796 -4.40 -9.38 10.37
CA HIS A 796 -4.98 -8.21 9.71
C HIS A 796 -5.90 -7.47 10.69
N ILE A 797 -5.39 -6.39 11.27
CA ILE A 797 -6.14 -5.48 12.10
C ILE A 797 -6.71 -4.40 11.19
N ALA A 798 -7.93 -4.63 10.72
CA ALA A 798 -8.76 -3.55 10.24
C ALA A 798 -9.32 -2.81 11.45
N GLN A 799 -8.62 -1.78 11.91
CA GLN A 799 -9.39 -0.68 12.49
C GLN A 799 -10.28 -0.22 11.35
N GLN A 800 -11.57 0.02 11.59
CA GLN A 800 -12.31 0.75 10.59
C GLN A 800 -11.55 2.07 10.38
N SER A 801 -10.86 2.22 9.23
CA SER A 801 -10.72 3.55 8.68
C SER A 801 -12.15 3.97 8.56
N PHE A 802 -12.47 4.96 9.36
CA PHE A 802 -13.66 5.69 9.17
C PHE A 802 -13.48 6.47 7.86
N ARG A 803 -13.64 5.75 6.73
CA ARG A 803 -13.95 6.32 5.43
C ARG A 803 -15.47 6.45 5.47
N PRO A 804 -15.97 7.67 5.64
CA PRO A 804 -17.40 7.85 5.76
C PRO A 804 -18.06 7.42 4.46
N LYS A 805 -19.10 6.59 4.57
CA LYS A 805 -19.91 6.20 3.41
C LYS A 805 -20.75 7.37 2.87
N ALA A 806 -20.96 8.37 3.73
CA ALA A 806 -21.57 9.62 3.37
C ALA A 806 -21.04 10.77 4.23
N LEU A 807 -21.05 11.97 3.68
CA LEU A 807 -20.76 13.23 4.39
C LEU A 807 -22.03 14.04 4.53
N VAL A 808 -22.07 14.91 5.53
CA VAL A 808 -23.20 15.80 5.76
C VAL A 808 -22.73 17.22 6.01
N ILE A 809 -23.39 18.16 5.36
CA ILE A 809 -23.27 19.59 5.65
C ILE A 809 -24.66 20.17 5.93
N PRO A 810 -24.80 21.02 6.97
CA PRO A 810 -26.05 21.72 7.23
C PRO A 810 -26.28 22.77 6.14
N VAL A 811 -27.55 23.01 5.84
CA VAL A 811 -27.97 24.12 4.99
C VAL A 811 -28.99 24.98 5.74
N THR A 812 -28.92 26.29 5.61
CA THR A 812 -29.89 27.21 6.21
C THR A 812 -30.29 28.24 5.17
N LYS A 813 -31.58 28.56 5.09
CA LYS A 813 -32.06 29.62 4.20
C LYS A 813 -31.82 30.99 4.85
N ASP A 814 -31.16 31.88 4.13
CA ASP A 814 -31.02 33.27 4.54
C ASP A 814 -32.36 34.00 4.37
N ALA A 815 -32.81 34.72 5.40
CA ALA A 815 -34.11 35.36 5.37
C ALA A 815 -34.16 36.57 4.41
N ALA A 816 -33.04 37.28 4.24
CA ALA A 816 -32.98 38.52 3.46
C ALA A 816 -32.80 38.24 1.97
N THR A 817 -31.83 37.38 1.62
CA THR A 817 -31.49 37.07 0.22
C THR A 817 -32.22 35.85 -0.31
N ARG A 818 -32.84 35.04 0.57
CA ARG A 818 -33.44 33.73 0.26
C ARG A 818 -32.46 32.69 -0.26
N GLN A 819 -31.15 32.96 -0.19
CA GLN A 819 -30.09 32.04 -0.58
C GLN A 819 -29.93 30.92 0.44
N TYR A 820 -29.44 29.78 -0.01
CA TYR A 820 -29.11 28.66 0.86
C TYR A 820 -27.65 28.72 1.27
N LEU A 821 -27.40 28.79 2.57
CA LEU A 821 -26.07 28.90 3.14
C LEU A 821 -25.64 27.55 3.71
N THR A 822 -24.39 27.19 3.53
CA THR A 822 -23.77 26.06 4.22
C THR A 822 -22.50 26.52 4.93
N GLN A 823 -22.01 25.68 5.83
CA GLN A 823 -20.77 25.92 6.55
C GLN A 823 -19.87 24.70 6.47
N ILE A 824 -18.63 24.91 6.07
CA ILE A 824 -17.54 23.93 6.11
C ILE A 824 -16.37 24.52 6.89
N LYS A 825 -15.41 23.70 7.33
CA LYS A 825 -14.15 24.21 7.87
C LYS A 825 -13.06 24.15 6.81
N GLN A 826 -12.24 25.20 6.73
CA GLN A 826 -11.08 25.26 5.83
C GLN A 826 -9.88 25.85 6.57
N ARG A 827 -8.68 25.77 5.97
CA ARG A 827 -7.42 26.44 6.38
C ARG A 827 -6.68 25.74 7.53
N THR A 828 -5.45 26.16 7.79
CA THR A 828 -4.70 25.80 9.02
C THR A 828 -4.18 27.07 9.71
N PRO A 829 -4.68 27.42 10.91
CA PRO A 829 -5.66 26.69 11.72
C PRO A 829 -7.05 26.61 11.06
N GLN A 830 -7.82 25.57 11.40
CA GLN A 830 -9.16 25.35 10.84
C GLN A 830 -10.10 26.49 11.26
N LYS A 831 -10.77 27.09 10.27
CA LYS A 831 -11.77 28.15 10.45
C LYS A 831 -13.08 27.74 9.76
N PRO A 832 -14.24 27.83 10.43
CA PRO A 832 -15.53 27.68 9.76
C PRO A 832 -15.75 28.83 8.77
N ILE A 833 -16.22 28.51 7.58
CA ILE A 833 -16.53 29.47 6.52
C ILE A 833 -17.95 29.26 6.03
N ASN A 834 -18.70 30.36 5.89
CA ASN A 834 -20.05 30.35 5.37
C ASN A 834 -20.01 30.54 3.85
N LEU A 835 -20.78 29.74 3.13
CA LEU A 835 -20.78 29.69 1.68
C LEU A 835 -22.22 29.62 1.17
N VAL A 836 -22.50 30.31 0.06
CA VAL A 836 -23.78 30.11 -0.66
C VAL A 836 -23.71 28.78 -1.43
N VAL A 837 -24.74 27.96 -1.31
CA VAL A 837 -24.87 26.69 -2.03
C VAL A 837 -25.26 27.01 -3.48
N ASP A 838 -24.35 26.70 -4.41
CA ASP A 838 -24.60 26.81 -5.84
C ASP A 838 -24.62 25.41 -6.46
N LEU A 839 -25.84 24.93 -6.73
CA LEU A 839 -26.04 23.62 -7.33
C LEU A 839 -25.43 23.53 -8.74
N GLY A 840 -25.46 24.61 -9.52
CA GLY A 840 -24.87 24.69 -10.86
C GLY A 840 -23.37 25.05 -10.87
N GLY A 841 -22.87 25.56 -9.74
CA GLY A 841 -21.53 26.11 -9.59
C GLY A 841 -20.41 25.10 -9.89
N GLN A 842 -19.39 25.54 -10.62
CA GLN A 842 -18.34 24.68 -11.14
C GLN A 842 -17.43 24.10 -10.06
N PHE A 843 -17.15 24.85 -9.00
CA PHE A 843 -16.20 24.49 -7.95
C PHE A 843 -16.46 25.32 -6.69
N LEU A 844 -15.80 24.93 -5.59
CA LEU A 844 -15.66 25.82 -4.43
C LEU A 844 -14.83 27.03 -4.85
N TRP A 845 -15.33 28.23 -4.57
CA TRP A 845 -14.49 29.42 -4.58
C TRP A 845 -14.64 30.22 -3.30
N VAL A 846 -13.55 30.84 -2.86
CA VAL A 846 -13.45 31.57 -1.58
C VAL A 846 -12.68 32.86 -1.80
N ASP A 847 -13.10 33.94 -1.15
CA ASP A 847 -12.35 35.19 -1.10
C ASP A 847 -10.98 34.96 -0.43
N CYS A 848 -9.92 35.13 -1.22
CA CYS A 848 -8.54 35.04 -0.76
C CYS A 848 -7.88 36.41 -0.58
N ASP A 849 -8.54 37.50 -0.99
CA ASP A 849 -7.99 38.84 -0.91
C ASP A 849 -8.00 39.39 0.52
N GLN A 850 -9.04 39.04 1.29
CA GLN A 850 -9.22 39.47 2.66
C GLN A 850 -9.09 38.31 3.66
N ASP A 851 -8.22 38.50 4.67
CA ASP A 851 -8.11 37.64 5.85
C ASP A 851 -7.98 36.13 5.59
N TYR A 852 -7.39 35.75 4.46
CA TYR A 852 -7.05 34.37 4.15
C TYR A 852 -5.66 34.03 4.72
N VAL A 853 -5.66 33.42 5.91
CA VAL A 853 -4.44 32.95 6.59
C VAL A 853 -4.50 31.43 6.71
N SER A 854 -3.50 30.75 6.15
CA SER A 854 -3.39 29.30 6.23
C SER A 854 -1.95 28.83 6.02
N SER A 855 -1.43 28.00 6.91
CA SER A 855 -0.10 27.37 6.72
C SER A 855 -0.10 26.21 5.74
N THR A 856 -1.28 25.75 5.32
CA THR A 856 -1.47 24.61 4.40
C THR A 856 -1.92 25.00 3.00
N TYR A 857 -2.17 26.30 2.78
CA TYR A 857 -2.47 26.84 1.46
C TYR A 857 -1.31 26.60 0.50
N LYS A 858 -1.62 26.11 -0.70
CA LYS A 858 -0.67 25.99 -1.80
C LYS A 858 -1.31 26.41 -3.11
N SER A 859 -0.63 27.34 -3.79
CA SER A 859 -0.91 27.71 -5.18
C SER A 859 -0.71 26.51 -6.12
N VAL A 860 -1.65 26.28 -7.04
CA VAL A 860 -1.51 25.26 -8.08
C VAL A 860 -0.80 25.87 -9.29
N ARG A 861 0.35 25.31 -9.66
CA ARG A 861 1.12 25.79 -10.81
C ARG A 861 0.49 25.40 -12.14
N CYS A 862 0.69 26.24 -13.16
CA CYS A 862 0.28 25.93 -14.52
C CYS A 862 0.97 24.67 -15.06
N GLY A 863 0.29 23.91 -15.91
CA GLY A 863 0.78 22.63 -16.47
C GLY A 863 0.85 21.46 -15.48
N SER A 864 0.45 21.65 -14.22
CA SER A 864 0.39 20.56 -13.24
C SER A 864 -0.81 19.62 -13.49
N ALA A 865 -0.72 18.38 -13.00
CA ALA A 865 -1.82 17.42 -13.11
C ALA A 865 -3.14 17.92 -12.49
N MET A 866 -3.06 18.72 -11.42
CA MET A 866 -4.23 19.35 -10.80
C MET A 866 -4.85 20.43 -11.71
N CYS A 867 -4.02 21.20 -12.41
CA CYS A 867 -4.48 22.17 -13.40
C CYS A 867 -5.20 21.48 -14.57
N SER A 868 -4.64 20.37 -15.07
CA SER A 868 -5.30 19.53 -16.07
C SER A 868 -6.61 18.91 -15.56
N LEU A 869 -6.67 18.52 -14.28
CA LEU A 869 -7.90 17.99 -13.66
C LEU A 869 -9.02 19.03 -13.63
N ALA A 870 -8.66 20.30 -13.40
CA ALA A 870 -9.56 21.44 -13.41
C ALA A 870 -9.98 21.89 -14.82
N LYS A 871 -9.42 21.29 -15.88
CA LYS A 871 -9.62 21.71 -17.29
C LYS A 871 -9.30 23.20 -17.51
N SER A 872 -8.25 23.68 -16.86
CA SER A 872 -7.78 25.05 -17.04
C SER A 872 -6.66 25.09 -18.07
N ASP A 873 -6.86 25.86 -19.15
CA ASP A 873 -5.82 26.19 -20.13
C ASP A 873 -5.16 27.55 -19.85
N GLY A 874 -5.65 28.29 -18.85
CA GLY A 874 -5.13 29.60 -18.46
C GLY A 874 -3.96 29.51 -17.49
N CYS A 875 -2.83 30.15 -17.83
CA CYS A 875 -1.78 30.47 -16.87
C CYS A 875 -1.88 31.95 -16.48
N GLY A 876 -1.89 32.24 -15.18
CA GLY A 876 -1.93 33.60 -14.65
C GLY A 876 -0.65 34.00 -13.93
N GLU A 877 -0.43 35.31 -13.86
CA GLU A 877 0.61 35.92 -13.03
C GLU A 877 0.03 37.08 -12.23
N CYS A 878 0.35 37.12 -10.94
CA CYS A 878 0.08 38.27 -10.08
C CYS A 878 1.36 39.08 -9.85
N PHE A 879 1.27 40.39 -10.01
CA PHE A 879 2.41 41.32 -9.90
C PHE A 879 2.61 41.91 -8.49
N ALA A 880 1.74 41.57 -7.53
CA ALA A 880 1.91 41.97 -6.13
C ALA A 880 2.76 40.95 -5.35
N ALA A 881 3.06 41.26 -4.08
CA ALA A 881 3.80 40.36 -3.20
C ALA A 881 3.05 39.01 -3.06
N PRO A 882 3.76 37.86 -3.11
CA PRO A 882 3.12 36.56 -3.03
C PRO A 882 2.27 36.39 -1.78
N LYS A 883 0.99 36.09 -1.96
CA LYS A 883 0.01 35.80 -0.90
C LYS A 883 -1.03 34.80 -1.43
N PRO A 884 -1.92 34.24 -0.58
CA PRO A 884 -3.08 33.48 -1.08
C PRO A 884 -3.86 34.29 -2.13
N GLY A 885 -4.16 33.66 -3.27
CA GLY A 885 -4.80 34.29 -4.43
C GLY A 885 -3.89 35.16 -5.31
N CYS A 886 -2.60 35.33 -4.96
CA CYS A 886 -1.65 36.12 -5.75
C CYS A 886 -0.28 35.43 -5.81
N ASN A 887 -0.05 34.65 -6.86
CA ASN A 887 1.21 33.96 -7.12
C ASN A 887 1.66 34.15 -8.57
N LYS A 888 2.87 33.68 -8.91
CA LYS A 888 3.37 33.63 -10.31
C LYS A 888 3.17 32.23 -10.89
N ASN A 889 2.92 32.16 -12.20
CA ASN A 889 2.74 30.90 -12.95
C ASN A 889 1.67 29.99 -12.30
N TYR A 890 0.55 30.57 -11.92
CA TYR A 890 -0.56 29.83 -11.33
C TYR A 890 -1.53 29.35 -12.41
N CYS A 891 -2.27 28.30 -12.10
CA CYS A 891 -3.36 27.79 -12.91
C CYS A 891 -4.60 28.66 -12.71
N GLY A 892 -5.05 29.35 -13.75
CA GLY A 892 -6.13 30.34 -13.67
C GLY A 892 -7.50 29.77 -14.03
N LEU A 893 -8.48 29.94 -13.14
CA LEU A 893 -9.89 29.59 -13.36
C LEU A 893 -10.76 30.84 -13.24
N THR A 894 -12.03 30.73 -13.63
CA THR A 894 -12.96 31.87 -13.58
C THR A 894 -14.04 31.64 -12.52
N PRO A 895 -13.84 32.01 -11.24
CA PRO A 895 -14.91 31.97 -10.25
C PRO A 895 -16.06 32.88 -10.67
N ASP A 896 -17.28 32.37 -10.51
CA ASP A 896 -18.53 32.97 -10.96
C ASP A 896 -19.47 33.16 -9.78
N ASN A 897 -19.96 34.38 -9.60
CA ASN A 897 -21.09 34.68 -8.75
C ASN A 897 -22.36 34.65 -9.61
N THR A 898 -22.99 33.48 -9.61
CA THR A 898 -24.18 33.16 -10.39
C THR A 898 -25.45 33.89 -9.93
N VAL A 899 -25.44 34.52 -8.74
CA VAL A 899 -26.57 35.36 -8.26
C VAL A 899 -26.68 36.66 -9.04
N ILE A 900 -25.53 37.25 -9.40
CA ILE A 900 -25.47 38.54 -10.11
C ILE A 900 -24.92 38.42 -11.54
N GLY A 901 -24.53 37.21 -11.97
CA GLY A 901 -23.94 36.95 -13.29
C GLY A 901 -22.57 37.61 -13.49
N MET A 902 -21.74 37.62 -12.44
CA MET A 902 -20.42 38.27 -12.47
C MET A 902 -19.32 37.24 -12.25
N ALA A 903 -18.34 37.22 -13.15
CA ALA A 903 -17.18 36.33 -13.05
C ALA A 903 -15.87 37.12 -13.20
N THR A 904 -14.79 36.60 -12.63
CA THR A 904 -13.44 37.18 -12.74
C THR A 904 -12.39 36.09 -12.82
N SER A 905 -11.15 36.41 -13.20
CA SER A 905 -10.03 35.48 -13.09
C SER A 905 -9.65 35.24 -11.63
N GLY A 906 -9.37 33.99 -11.28
CA GLY A 906 -9.03 33.52 -9.95
C GLY A 906 -7.97 32.43 -9.97
N GLU A 907 -7.16 32.39 -8.92
CA GLU A 907 -6.09 31.40 -8.76
C GLU A 907 -6.65 30.06 -8.29
N LEU A 908 -6.33 28.95 -8.98
CA LEU A 908 -6.56 27.61 -8.44
C LEU A 908 -5.55 27.32 -7.32
N ALA A 909 -6.07 26.90 -6.17
CA ALA A 909 -5.30 26.61 -4.98
C ALA A 909 -5.72 25.28 -4.35
N THR A 910 -4.91 24.80 -3.41
CA THR A 910 -5.24 23.67 -2.53
C THR A 910 -5.09 24.08 -1.08
N ASP A 911 -6.00 23.62 -0.22
CA ASP A 911 -5.90 23.79 1.22
C ASP A 911 -6.69 22.67 1.94
N VAL A 912 -6.63 22.65 3.26
CA VAL A 912 -7.33 21.69 4.10
C VAL A 912 -8.82 22.04 4.16
N VAL A 913 -9.72 21.09 3.87
CA VAL A 913 -11.17 21.21 4.08
C VAL A 913 -11.65 20.08 5.01
N SER A 914 -12.47 20.40 6.01
CA SER A 914 -13.08 19.43 6.92
C SER A 914 -14.60 19.54 6.96
N VAL A 915 -15.26 18.39 7.02
CA VAL A 915 -16.72 18.23 7.07
C VAL A 915 -17.10 17.04 7.94
N ASN A 916 -18.35 16.99 8.41
CA ASN A 916 -18.83 15.86 9.18
C ASN A 916 -19.18 14.69 8.27
N SER A 917 -18.84 13.49 8.73
CA SER A 917 -19.41 12.27 8.19
C SER A 917 -20.86 12.06 8.61
N THR A 918 -21.52 11.07 8.02
CA THR A 918 -22.84 10.63 8.49
C THR A 918 -23.08 9.15 8.17
N ASN A 919 -23.93 8.53 8.98
CA ASN A 919 -24.56 7.25 8.68
C ASN A 919 -25.87 7.42 7.88
N GLY A 920 -26.20 8.65 7.48
CA GLY A 920 -27.45 9.00 6.82
C GLY A 920 -28.55 9.51 7.74
N SER A 921 -28.33 9.49 9.06
CA SER A 921 -29.33 9.93 10.06
C SER A 921 -28.82 11.06 10.95
N ASN A 922 -27.53 11.00 11.33
CA ASN A 922 -26.90 11.97 12.21
C ASN A 922 -25.48 12.33 11.74
N PRO A 923 -24.96 13.54 12.06
CA PRO A 923 -23.55 13.84 11.95
C PRO A 923 -22.71 12.90 12.81
N GLY A 924 -21.72 12.27 12.19
CA GLY A 924 -20.67 11.53 12.87
C GLY A 924 -19.39 12.36 13.00
N ARG A 925 -18.27 11.66 13.13
CA ARG A 925 -16.93 12.24 13.24
C ARG A 925 -16.58 13.19 12.08
N GLU A 926 -15.89 14.29 12.40
CA GLU A 926 -15.28 15.18 11.41
C GLU A 926 -14.14 14.48 10.63
N VAL A 927 -14.15 14.64 9.32
CA VAL A 927 -13.15 14.12 8.38
C VAL A 927 -12.54 15.25 7.56
N THR A 928 -11.31 15.07 7.09
CA THR A 928 -10.50 16.13 6.51
C THR A 928 -9.85 15.71 5.20
N ILE A 929 -9.84 16.61 4.22
CA ILE A 929 -9.11 16.49 2.95
C ILE A 929 -7.96 17.50 2.97
N PRO A 930 -6.69 17.07 3.03
CA PRO A 930 -5.55 17.98 3.19
C PRO A 930 -5.23 18.87 1.97
N HIS A 931 -5.61 18.42 0.78
CA HIS A 931 -5.30 19.09 -0.50
C HIS A 931 -6.57 19.25 -1.34
N PHE A 932 -7.60 19.87 -0.75
CA PHE A 932 -8.85 20.14 -1.44
C PHE A 932 -8.66 21.29 -2.44
N ALA A 933 -8.99 21.05 -3.71
CA ALA A 933 -8.86 22.05 -4.76
C ALA A 933 -10.00 23.06 -4.71
N PHE A 934 -9.68 24.35 -4.77
CA PHE A 934 -10.67 25.43 -4.81
C PHE A 934 -10.08 26.65 -5.50
N THR A 935 -10.92 27.58 -5.91
CA THR A 935 -10.48 28.79 -6.62
C THR A 935 -10.55 30.01 -5.71
N CYS A 936 -9.50 30.82 -5.70
CA CYS A 936 -9.49 32.11 -5.04
C CYS A 936 -10.32 33.11 -5.85
N GLY A 937 -11.37 33.66 -5.22
CA GLY A 937 -12.16 34.77 -5.74
C GLY A 937 -11.69 36.11 -5.16
N ALA A 938 -12.03 37.20 -5.85
CA ALA A 938 -11.82 38.56 -5.36
C ALA A 938 -12.99 39.01 -4.48
N THR A 939 -12.76 39.88 -3.49
CA THR A 939 -13.78 40.34 -2.54
C THR A 939 -15.03 40.92 -3.20
N PHE A 940 -14.89 41.63 -4.32
CA PHE A 940 -16.05 42.22 -5.01
C PHE A 940 -17.03 41.16 -5.55
N LEU A 941 -16.58 39.92 -5.77
CA LEU A 941 -17.47 38.81 -6.16
C LEU A 941 -18.43 38.42 -5.04
N LEU A 942 -18.26 38.87 -3.80
CA LEU A 942 -19.21 38.62 -2.73
C LEU A 942 -20.47 39.49 -2.83
N LYS A 943 -20.52 40.46 -3.75
CA LYS A 943 -21.66 41.37 -3.92
C LYS A 943 -22.95 40.58 -4.18
N GLY A 944 -24.01 40.92 -3.45
CA GLY A 944 -25.32 40.29 -3.58
C GLY A 944 -25.44 38.92 -2.90
N LEU A 945 -24.36 38.38 -2.33
CA LEU A 945 -24.45 37.19 -1.49
C LEU A 945 -24.88 37.56 -0.06
N ALA A 946 -25.38 36.58 0.69
CA ALA A 946 -25.82 36.78 2.07
C ALA A 946 -24.70 37.30 2.98
N ASN A 947 -25.08 38.01 4.04
CA ASN A 947 -24.10 38.62 4.94
C ASN A 947 -23.22 37.56 5.63
N GLY A 948 -21.91 37.83 5.71
CA GLY A 948 -20.93 36.97 6.39
C GLY A 948 -20.50 35.72 5.60
N VAL A 949 -20.92 35.56 4.34
CA VAL A 949 -20.37 34.53 3.45
C VAL A 949 -19.04 34.99 2.85
N VAL A 950 -18.17 34.02 2.56
CA VAL A 950 -16.84 34.27 2.00
C VAL A 950 -16.67 33.61 0.64
N GLY A 951 -17.74 33.10 0.03
CA GLY A 951 -17.72 32.50 -1.30
C GLY A 951 -18.91 31.59 -1.56
N MET A 952 -18.76 30.68 -2.53
CA MET A 952 -19.82 29.76 -2.96
C MET A 952 -19.34 28.31 -3.02
N ALA A 953 -20.20 27.40 -2.58
CA ALA A 953 -20.00 25.96 -2.62
C ALA A 953 -20.59 25.38 -3.90
N GLY A 954 -19.78 25.28 -4.96
CA GLY A 954 -20.19 24.70 -6.24
C GLY A 954 -20.40 23.18 -6.17
N LEU A 955 -21.61 22.73 -6.50
CA LEU A 955 -22.00 21.32 -6.53
C LEU A 955 -22.16 20.76 -7.95
N GLY A 956 -21.71 21.47 -8.98
CA GLY A 956 -21.91 21.11 -10.38
C GLY A 956 -21.11 19.89 -10.86
N ARG A 957 -21.14 19.65 -12.17
CA ARG A 957 -20.67 18.39 -12.78
C ARG A 957 -19.17 18.33 -13.09
N THR A 958 -18.35 19.22 -12.53
CA THR A 958 -16.89 19.24 -12.75
C THR A 958 -16.16 18.22 -11.86
N ARG A 959 -14.89 17.93 -12.17
CA ARG A 959 -14.05 17.05 -11.34
C ARG A 959 -13.58 17.71 -10.04
N ILE A 960 -13.62 19.04 -9.96
CA ILE A 960 -13.21 19.84 -8.79
C ILE A 960 -14.40 20.47 -8.04
N ALA A 961 -15.64 20.10 -8.37
CA ALA A 961 -16.81 20.41 -7.54
C ALA A 961 -16.83 19.56 -6.25
N LEU A 962 -17.53 20.04 -5.21
CA LEU A 962 -17.63 19.36 -3.91
C LEU A 962 -18.02 17.87 -4.02
N PRO A 963 -19.10 17.49 -4.74
CA PRO A 963 -19.52 16.08 -4.84
C PRO A 963 -18.42 15.18 -5.40
N SER A 964 -17.70 15.66 -6.43
CA SER A 964 -16.65 14.91 -7.11
C SER A 964 -15.41 14.74 -6.26
N GLN A 965 -14.97 15.83 -5.60
CA GLN A 965 -13.79 15.79 -4.73
C GLN A 965 -14.04 14.95 -3.48
N PHE A 966 -15.21 15.07 -2.86
CA PHE A 966 -15.57 14.24 -1.71
C PHE A 966 -15.68 12.75 -2.07
N ALA A 967 -16.34 12.42 -3.17
CA ALA A 967 -16.46 11.04 -3.64
C ALA A 967 -15.08 10.42 -3.93
N SER A 968 -14.20 11.17 -4.60
CA SER A 968 -12.84 10.74 -4.89
C SER A 968 -12.01 10.55 -3.62
N ALA A 969 -12.03 11.53 -2.70
CA ALA A 969 -11.21 11.52 -1.48
C ALA A 969 -11.59 10.40 -0.51
N PHE A 970 -12.89 10.06 -0.41
CA PHE A 970 -13.39 9.06 0.54
C PHE A 970 -13.83 7.75 -0.12
N SER A 971 -13.74 7.65 -1.44
CA SER A 971 -14.05 6.44 -2.23
C SER A 971 -15.51 5.96 -2.08
N PHE A 972 -16.48 6.89 -1.99
CA PHE A 972 -17.91 6.58 -2.11
C PHE A 972 -18.44 6.96 -3.51
N HIS A 973 -19.63 6.50 -3.90
CA HIS A 973 -20.14 6.77 -5.25
C HIS A 973 -20.35 8.27 -5.49
N ARG A 974 -20.09 8.74 -6.71
CA ARG A 974 -20.23 10.15 -7.10
C ARG A 974 -21.72 10.55 -7.21
N LYS A 975 -22.37 10.60 -6.06
CA LYS A 975 -23.76 10.98 -5.88
C LYS A 975 -23.93 11.81 -4.61
N PHE A 976 -24.96 12.63 -4.56
CA PHE A 976 -25.31 13.40 -3.38
C PHE A 976 -26.80 13.69 -3.36
N ALA A 977 -27.35 13.97 -2.18
CA ALA A 977 -28.73 14.37 -1.99
C ALA A 977 -28.82 15.78 -1.40
N VAL A 978 -29.75 16.57 -1.93
CA VAL A 978 -30.09 17.90 -1.45
C VAL A 978 -31.51 17.83 -0.87
N CYS A 979 -31.68 18.33 0.35
CA CYS A 979 -32.97 18.45 1.01
C CYS A 979 -33.04 19.85 1.64
N LEU A 980 -33.61 20.82 0.92
CA LEU A 980 -33.69 22.21 1.36
C LEU A 980 -34.90 22.42 2.28
N SER A 981 -34.85 23.42 3.15
CA SER A 981 -35.99 23.81 3.98
C SER A 981 -35.98 25.31 4.17
N SER A 982 -37.14 25.88 4.46
CA SER A 982 -37.31 27.26 4.91
C SER A 982 -36.59 27.55 6.23
N SER A 983 -36.22 26.52 7.00
CA SER A 983 -35.44 26.62 8.22
C SER A 983 -34.05 25.98 8.06
N LYS A 984 -33.93 24.69 8.41
CA LYS A 984 -32.69 23.91 8.35
C LYS A 984 -32.84 22.82 7.30
N GLY A 985 -32.04 22.86 6.26
CA GLY A 985 -31.88 21.79 5.29
C GLY A 985 -30.60 20.99 5.52
N VAL A 986 -30.37 20.05 4.62
CA VAL A 986 -29.19 19.18 4.64
C VAL A 986 -28.74 18.85 3.21
N VAL A 987 -27.42 18.78 3.02
CA VAL A 987 -26.83 18.12 1.86
C VAL A 987 -26.03 16.93 2.34
N VAL A 988 -26.32 15.76 1.77
CA VAL A 988 -25.67 14.50 2.09
C VAL A 988 -24.90 14.01 0.85
N PHE A 989 -23.58 13.95 0.92
CA PHE A 989 -22.75 13.41 -0.15
C PHE A 989 -22.59 11.89 0.03
N GLY A 990 -22.83 11.09 -1.00
CA GLY A 990 -22.63 9.63 -1.04
C GLY A 990 -23.90 8.77 -1.00
N ASP A 991 -23.70 7.49 -0.65
CA ASP A 991 -24.63 6.36 -0.41
C ASP A 991 -26.14 6.62 -0.25
N GLY A 992 -26.47 7.54 0.67
CA GLY A 992 -27.60 7.29 1.56
C GLY A 992 -27.34 6.07 2.47
N PRO A 993 -28.34 5.60 3.26
CA PRO A 993 -29.73 6.05 3.29
C PRO A 993 -29.87 7.49 3.80
N TYR A 994 -31.02 8.12 3.55
CA TYR A 994 -31.34 9.45 4.07
C TYR A 994 -32.49 9.32 5.06
N LYS A 995 -32.22 9.45 6.35
CA LYS A 995 -33.22 9.30 7.42
C LYS A 995 -33.61 10.65 8.00
N LEU A 996 -34.91 10.85 8.13
CA LEU A 996 -35.53 12.04 8.70
C LEU A 996 -36.46 11.60 9.83
N LEU A 997 -36.48 12.34 10.93
CA LEU A 997 -37.34 12.03 12.08
C LEU A 997 -38.84 12.04 11.67
N PRO A 998 -39.70 11.19 12.29
CA PRO A 998 -39.40 10.31 13.42
C PRO A 998 -38.71 8.97 13.06
N ASP A 999 -38.76 8.51 11.80
CA ASP A 999 -38.00 7.33 11.30
C ASP A 999 -38.27 7.10 9.79
N VAL A 1000 -38.42 8.18 9.02
CA VAL A 1000 -38.68 8.10 7.58
C VAL A 1000 -37.35 7.95 6.84
N GLN A 1001 -37.22 6.89 6.05
CA GLN A 1001 -35.98 6.57 5.34
C GLN A 1001 -36.18 6.57 3.82
N PHE A 1002 -35.28 7.26 3.11
CA PHE A 1002 -35.18 7.23 1.66
C PHE A 1002 -33.91 6.52 1.21
N THR A 1003 -34.05 5.72 0.15
CA THR A 1003 -32.96 5.11 -0.61
C THR A 1003 -33.17 5.38 -2.11
N SER A 1004 -32.15 5.13 -2.94
CA SER A 1004 -32.27 5.29 -4.40
C SER A 1004 -33.46 4.53 -5.00
N GLN A 1005 -33.82 3.36 -4.45
CA GLN A 1005 -34.95 2.55 -4.91
C GLN A 1005 -36.32 3.14 -4.53
N SER A 1006 -36.38 3.93 -3.45
CA SER A 1006 -37.64 4.58 -3.01
C SER A 1006 -37.95 5.88 -3.77
N LEU A 1007 -36.97 6.42 -4.49
CA LEU A 1007 -37.10 7.69 -5.21
C LEU A 1007 -37.60 7.47 -6.63
N THR A 1008 -38.40 8.41 -7.12
CA THR A 1008 -38.79 8.47 -8.53
C THR A 1008 -37.59 8.94 -9.35
N GLN A 1009 -37.28 8.26 -10.44
CA GLN A 1009 -36.04 8.48 -11.20
C GLN A 1009 -36.32 9.11 -12.58
N THR A 1010 -35.50 10.08 -12.97
CA THR A 1010 -35.46 10.66 -14.33
C THR A 1010 -34.01 10.78 -14.81
N PRO A 1011 -33.73 10.69 -16.12
CA PRO A 1011 -32.40 11.00 -16.65
C PRO A 1011 -31.98 12.44 -16.33
N LEU A 1012 -30.70 12.63 -15.99
CA LEU A 1012 -30.05 13.94 -15.99
C LEU A 1012 -29.53 14.21 -17.41
N LEU A 1013 -29.96 15.33 -17.98
CA LEU A 1013 -29.55 15.79 -19.30
C LEU A 1013 -28.33 16.71 -19.19
N THR A 1014 -27.59 16.81 -20.29
CA THR A 1014 -26.46 17.74 -20.44
C THR A 1014 -26.81 18.74 -21.51
N ASN A 1015 -26.74 20.03 -21.21
CA ASN A 1015 -26.83 21.07 -22.23
C ASN A 1015 -25.48 21.13 -22.98
N PRO A 1016 -25.47 21.04 -24.33
CA PRO A 1016 -24.24 21.04 -25.11
C PRO A 1016 -23.48 22.38 -25.07
N VAL A 1017 -24.12 23.46 -24.62
CA VAL A 1017 -23.51 24.78 -24.46
C VAL A 1017 -23.51 25.18 -23.00
N SER A 1018 -22.38 25.69 -22.52
CA SER A 1018 -22.22 26.16 -21.16
C SER A 1018 -23.14 27.35 -20.86
N THR A 1019 -23.69 27.33 -19.65
CA THR A 1019 -24.57 28.37 -19.09
C THR A 1019 -23.87 29.21 -18.02
N ALA A 1020 -22.57 29.00 -17.81
CA ALA A 1020 -21.76 29.80 -16.89
C ALA A 1020 -21.54 31.22 -17.46
N SER A 1021 -21.24 32.19 -16.59
CA SER A 1021 -20.96 33.58 -17.02
C SER A 1021 -19.69 33.68 -17.87
N ALA A 1022 -18.77 32.72 -17.75
CA ALA A 1022 -17.55 32.62 -18.57
C ALA A 1022 -17.23 31.15 -18.86
N TYR A 1023 -16.93 30.84 -20.12
CA TYR A 1023 -16.63 29.49 -20.60
C TYR A 1023 -15.88 29.53 -21.94
N SER A 1024 -15.25 28.41 -22.31
CA SER A 1024 -14.60 28.25 -23.61
C SER A 1024 -15.59 27.76 -24.66
N LEU A 1025 -15.42 28.18 -25.91
CA LEU A 1025 -16.29 27.72 -27.00
C LEU A 1025 -16.26 26.20 -27.10
N GLY A 1026 -17.44 25.57 -27.05
CA GLY A 1026 -17.61 24.12 -27.07
C GLY A 1026 -17.70 23.44 -25.70
N ASP A 1027 -17.56 24.19 -24.60
CA ASP A 1027 -17.81 23.63 -23.26
C ASP A 1027 -19.29 23.31 -23.05
N PRO A 1028 -19.65 22.10 -22.58
CA PRO A 1028 -21.01 21.80 -22.16
C PRO A 1028 -21.34 22.41 -20.79
N SER A 1029 -22.63 22.59 -20.50
CA SER A 1029 -23.05 23.09 -19.18
C SER A 1029 -22.72 22.11 -18.05
N TYR A 1030 -22.31 22.69 -16.92
CA TYR A 1030 -22.04 21.98 -15.68
C TYR A 1030 -23.28 21.84 -14.78
N GLU A 1031 -24.39 22.46 -15.16
CA GLU A 1031 -25.65 22.46 -14.43
C GLU A 1031 -26.46 21.16 -14.63
N TYR A 1032 -27.57 21.06 -13.91
CA TYR A 1032 -28.43 19.87 -13.89
C TYR A 1032 -29.73 20.12 -14.65
N PHE A 1033 -29.87 19.46 -15.80
CA PHE A 1033 -31.07 19.52 -16.63
C PHE A 1033 -31.90 18.24 -16.51
N ILE A 1034 -33.22 18.37 -16.65
CA ILE A 1034 -34.18 17.27 -16.74
C ILE A 1034 -35.11 17.46 -17.95
N GLY A 1035 -35.63 16.36 -18.48
CA GLY A 1035 -36.50 16.38 -19.67
C GLY A 1035 -37.97 16.54 -19.31
N ALA A 1036 -38.42 17.76 -19.05
CA ALA A 1036 -39.86 18.04 -18.95
C ALA A 1036 -40.50 17.99 -20.33
N SER A 1037 -41.61 17.25 -20.48
CA SER A 1037 -42.34 17.10 -21.74
C SER A 1037 -43.65 17.88 -21.77
N SER A 1038 -44.28 18.12 -20.60
CA SER A 1038 -45.47 18.95 -20.47
C SER A 1038 -45.70 19.38 -19.03
N ILE A 1039 -46.57 20.38 -18.84
CA ILE A 1039 -47.04 20.84 -17.53
C ILE A 1039 -48.53 20.57 -17.42
N LEU A 1040 -48.98 20.02 -16.29
CA LEU A 1040 -50.38 19.85 -15.96
C LEU A 1040 -50.76 20.74 -14.77
N ILE A 1041 -51.97 21.27 -14.78
CA ILE A 1041 -52.60 21.96 -13.64
C ILE A 1041 -53.84 21.16 -13.27
N ASP A 1042 -53.87 20.60 -12.05
CA ASP A 1042 -54.93 19.70 -11.58
C ASP A 1042 -55.22 18.57 -12.59
N GLU A 1043 -54.14 17.91 -13.04
CA GLU A 1043 -54.13 16.82 -14.02
C GLU A 1043 -54.55 17.20 -15.46
N LYS A 1044 -54.85 18.49 -15.72
CA LYS A 1044 -55.19 18.98 -17.05
C LYS A 1044 -53.97 19.56 -17.76
N PRO A 1045 -53.68 19.20 -19.02
CA PRO A 1045 -52.52 19.69 -19.74
C PRO A 1045 -52.61 21.19 -20.05
N VAL A 1046 -51.50 21.90 -19.85
CA VAL A 1046 -51.32 23.28 -20.30
C VAL A 1046 -50.79 23.26 -21.73
N SER A 1047 -51.41 24.05 -22.62
CA SER A 1047 -50.91 24.21 -23.98
C SER A 1047 -49.63 25.05 -23.96
N LEU A 1048 -48.51 24.45 -24.35
CA LEU A 1048 -47.19 25.04 -24.35
C LEU A 1048 -46.50 24.82 -25.69
N ASN A 1049 -45.56 25.69 -26.05
CA ASN A 1049 -44.66 25.43 -27.16
C ASN A 1049 -43.62 24.38 -26.73
N SER A 1050 -43.73 23.16 -27.25
CA SER A 1050 -42.86 22.05 -26.88
C SER A 1050 -41.39 22.28 -27.22
N THR A 1051 -41.07 23.12 -28.21
CA THR A 1051 -39.67 23.39 -28.59
C THR A 1051 -38.90 24.10 -27.48
N LEU A 1052 -39.59 24.86 -26.62
CA LEU A 1052 -38.99 25.54 -25.47
C LEU A 1052 -38.61 24.56 -24.36
N LEU A 1053 -39.25 23.38 -24.31
CA LEU A 1053 -39.02 22.37 -23.27
C LEU A 1053 -37.83 21.44 -23.60
N SER A 1054 -37.46 21.32 -24.87
CA SER A 1054 -36.25 20.66 -25.34
C SER A 1054 -35.05 21.59 -25.32
N ILE A 1055 -33.83 21.05 -25.19
CA ILE A 1055 -32.58 21.78 -25.37
C ILE A 1055 -32.20 21.68 -26.85
N ASP A 1056 -32.05 22.81 -27.53
CA ASP A 1056 -31.61 22.85 -28.93
C ASP A 1056 -30.08 22.76 -29.06
N ASN A 1057 -29.59 22.75 -30.30
CA ASN A 1057 -28.15 22.65 -30.59
C ASN A 1057 -27.35 23.90 -30.20
N GLU A 1058 -28.02 25.04 -30.00
CA GLU A 1058 -27.43 26.28 -29.49
C GLU A 1058 -27.47 26.32 -27.94
N GLY A 1059 -27.98 25.27 -27.31
CA GLY A 1059 -28.12 25.16 -25.86
C GLY A 1059 -29.26 26.00 -25.28
N LYS A 1060 -30.22 26.43 -26.10
CA LYS A 1060 -31.41 27.14 -25.62
C LYS A 1060 -32.53 26.17 -25.29
N GLY A 1061 -33.35 26.56 -24.31
CA GLY A 1061 -34.50 25.78 -23.86
C GLY A 1061 -34.19 24.84 -22.70
N GLY A 1062 -35.03 23.82 -22.51
CA GLY A 1062 -34.86 22.84 -21.45
C GLY A 1062 -35.37 23.27 -20.07
N THR A 1063 -35.19 22.37 -19.10
CA THR A 1063 -35.54 22.59 -17.69
C THR A 1063 -34.32 22.31 -16.81
N LYS A 1064 -33.85 23.31 -16.05
CA LYS A 1064 -32.74 23.17 -15.11
C LYS A 1064 -33.18 23.33 -13.66
N ILE A 1065 -32.35 22.89 -12.72
CA ILE A 1065 -32.56 23.00 -11.28
C ILE A 1065 -31.53 23.96 -10.69
N SER A 1066 -31.98 24.95 -9.91
CA SER A 1066 -31.13 26.01 -9.35
C SER A 1066 -31.41 26.24 -7.87
N THR A 1067 -30.34 26.51 -7.11
CA THR A 1067 -30.41 26.92 -5.70
C THR A 1067 -30.12 28.41 -5.51
N VAL A 1068 -29.68 29.11 -6.55
CA VAL A 1068 -29.41 30.55 -6.51
C VAL A 1068 -30.61 31.38 -6.96
N ASP A 1069 -31.50 30.78 -7.77
CA ASP A 1069 -32.82 31.34 -8.08
C ASP A 1069 -33.80 30.97 -6.96
N PRO A 1070 -34.38 31.93 -6.23
CA PRO A 1070 -35.23 31.63 -5.07
C PRO A 1070 -36.58 31.04 -5.46
N TYR A 1071 -37.08 31.35 -6.66
CA TYR A 1071 -38.38 30.94 -7.17
C TYR A 1071 -38.23 30.39 -8.59
N THR A 1072 -39.15 29.53 -9.00
CA THR A 1072 -39.14 29.01 -10.37
C THR A 1072 -39.31 30.13 -11.38
N VAL A 1073 -38.36 30.23 -12.31
CA VAL A 1073 -38.39 31.19 -13.42
C VAL A 1073 -38.91 30.48 -14.66
N LEU A 1074 -39.92 31.08 -15.31
CA LEU A 1074 -40.51 30.58 -16.54
C LEU A 1074 -40.34 31.60 -17.66
N GLU A 1075 -39.98 31.14 -18.87
CA GLU A 1075 -40.08 31.96 -20.08
C GLU A 1075 -41.50 32.54 -20.22
N SER A 1076 -41.62 33.79 -20.68
CA SER A 1076 -42.87 34.55 -20.63
C SER A 1076 -44.09 33.84 -21.22
N SER A 1077 -43.95 33.11 -22.33
CA SER A 1077 -45.06 32.36 -22.92
C SER A 1077 -45.49 31.17 -22.05
N ILE A 1078 -44.54 30.46 -21.45
CA ILE A 1078 -44.79 29.38 -20.48
C ILE A 1078 -45.42 29.96 -19.20
N PHE A 1079 -44.84 31.05 -18.67
CA PHE A 1079 -45.32 31.74 -17.48
C PHE A 1079 -46.80 32.14 -17.63
N LYS A 1080 -47.14 32.80 -18.74
CA LYS A 1080 -48.50 33.22 -19.04
C LYS A 1080 -49.47 32.04 -19.15
N ALA A 1081 -49.08 30.97 -19.84
CA ALA A 1081 -49.93 29.79 -20.00
C ALA A 1081 -50.18 29.07 -18.66
N VAL A 1082 -49.13 28.87 -17.85
CA VAL A 1082 -49.21 28.23 -16.53
C VAL A 1082 -50.05 29.06 -15.56
N THR A 1083 -49.80 30.37 -15.47
CA THR A 1083 -50.51 31.27 -14.56
C THR A 1083 -52.00 31.38 -14.92
N GLN A 1084 -52.33 31.48 -16.21
CA GLN A 1084 -53.72 31.52 -16.68
C GLN A 1084 -54.46 30.21 -16.36
N ALA A 1085 -53.84 29.06 -16.63
CA ALA A 1085 -54.41 27.76 -16.30
C ALA A 1085 -54.60 27.62 -14.77
N PHE A 1086 -53.62 28.04 -13.98
CA PHE A 1086 -53.70 28.02 -12.52
C PHE A 1086 -54.82 28.90 -11.97
N ILE A 1087 -54.97 30.14 -12.46
CA ILE A 1087 -56.06 31.04 -12.07
C ILE A 1087 -57.42 30.42 -12.38
N LYS A 1088 -57.58 29.81 -13.56
CA LYS A 1088 -58.82 29.15 -13.97
C LYS A 1088 -59.20 28.01 -13.01
N GLU A 1089 -58.26 27.14 -12.69
CA GLU A 1089 -58.51 26.00 -11.80
C GLU A 1089 -58.67 26.44 -10.33
N ALA A 1090 -57.99 27.51 -9.90
CA ALA A 1090 -58.17 28.09 -8.57
C ALA A 1090 -59.58 28.70 -8.41
N ALA A 1091 -60.07 29.41 -9.43
CA ALA A 1091 -61.44 29.93 -9.46
C ALA A 1091 -62.48 28.80 -9.39
N ALA A 1092 -62.25 27.68 -10.07
CA ALA A 1092 -63.12 26.49 -10.00
C ALA A 1092 -63.18 25.86 -8.59
N LYS A 1093 -62.19 26.13 -7.73
CA LYS A 1093 -62.15 25.74 -6.31
C LYS A 1093 -62.62 26.85 -5.36
N ASN A 1094 -63.25 27.92 -5.86
CA ASN A 1094 -63.70 29.10 -5.10
C ASN A 1094 -62.57 29.89 -4.41
N ILE A 1095 -61.35 29.82 -4.93
CA ILE A 1095 -60.20 30.56 -4.40
C ILE A 1095 -60.17 31.97 -5.02
N LYS A 1096 -60.28 33.00 -4.17
CA LYS A 1096 -60.39 34.40 -4.60
C LYS A 1096 -59.03 34.99 -4.94
N ARG A 1097 -58.85 35.44 -6.19
CA ARG A 1097 -57.67 36.20 -6.63
C ARG A 1097 -57.65 37.60 -6.01
N VAL A 1098 -56.47 38.08 -5.64
CA VAL A 1098 -56.20 39.45 -5.16
C VAL A 1098 -55.10 40.10 -6.00
N ALA A 1099 -54.76 41.35 -5.73
CA ALA A 1099 -53.67 42.04 -6.41
C ALA A 1099 -52.33 41.30 -6.23
N GLY A 1100 -51.52 41.27 -7.29
CA GLY A 1100 -50.17 40.71 -7.24
C GLY A 1100 -49.29 41.46 -6.26
N VAL A 1101 -48.36 40.75 -5.61
CA VAL A 1101 -47.37 41.31 -4.69
C VAL A 1101 -46.00 40.93 -5.23
N ALA A 1102 -45.23 41.94 -5.64
CA ALA A 1102 -43.92 41.71 -6.24
C ALA A 1102 -43.03 40.81 -5.36
N PRO A 1103 -42.30 39.85 -5.94
CA PRO A 1103 -42.11 39.63 -7.38
C PRO A 1103 -43.20 38.79 -8.08
N PHE A 1104 -44.35 38.54 -7.45
CA PHE A 1104 -45.38 37.63 -7.96
C PHE A 1104 -46.60 38.35 -8.58
N ASP A 1105 -47.07 37.86 -9.73
CA ASP A 1105 -48.22 38.43 -10.45
C ASP A 1105 -49.58 37.81 -10.06
N VAL A 1106 -49.55 36.61 -9.48
CA VAL A 1106 -50.76 35.83 -9.19
C VAL A 1106 -50.84 35.57 -7.70
N CYS A 1107 -51.73 36.28 -7.01
CA CYS A 1107 -51.97 36.11 -5.59
C CYS A 1107 -53.45 35.88 -5.28
N PHE A 1108 -53.72 35.27 -4.13
CA PHE A 1108 -55.03 34.86 -3.66
C PHE A 1108 -55.22 35.24 -2.18
N SER A 1109 -56.47 35.45 -1.78
CA SER A 1109 -56.83 35.62 -0.38
C SER A 1109 -56.61 34.31 0.38
N ARG A 1110 -55.93 34.38 1.53
CA ARG A 1110 -55.65 33.25 2.42
C ARG A 1110 -56.91 32.66 3.05
N GLU A 1111 -57.94 33.48 3.26
CA GLU A 1111 -59.21 33.10 3.92
C GLU A 1111 -59.91 31.95 3.18
N ASN A 1112 -59.88 31.99 1.84
CA ASN A 1112 -60.61 31.05 0.99
C ASN A 1112 -59.78 29.81 0.61
N VAL A 1113 -58.56 29.69 1.13
CA VAL A 1113 -57.65 28.60 0.80
C VAL A 1113 -57.61 27.61 1.96
N PRO A 1114 -58.11 26.38 1.78
CA PRO A 1114 -58.05 25.39 2.84
C PRO A 1114 -56.60 25.02 3.15
N SER A 1115 -56.31 24.74 4.43
CA SER A 1115 -55.00 24.26 4.83
C SER A 1115 -54.99 22.74 4.73
N THR A 1116 -54.03 22.19 4.01
CA THR A 1116 -53.85 20.74 3.86
C THR A 1116 -52.49 20.32 4.42
N ARG A 1117 -52.28 19.00 4.57
CA ARG A 1117 -50.95 18.50 4.94
C ARG A 1117 -49.88 18.88 3.92
N LEU A 1118 -50.24 18.98 2.64
CA LEU A 1118 -49.32 19.32 1.55
C LEU A 1118 -49.23 20.84 1.32
N GLY A 1119 -49.60 21.64 2.34
CA GLY A 1119 -49.66 23.10 2.29
C GLY A 1119 -51.02 23.63 1.87
N ALA A 1120 -51.02 24.79 1.21
CA ALA A 1120 -52.23 25.45 0.71
C ALA A 1120 -53.03 24.51 -0.24
N GLY A 1121 -54.34 24.38 -0.03
CA GLY A 1121 -55.23 23.56 -0.86
C GLY A 1121 -55.57 24.21 -2.20
N VAL A 1122 -54.55 24.45 -3.02
CA VAL A 1122 -54.62 25.07 -4.35
C VAL A 1122 -54.50 24.01 -5.45
N PRO A 1123 -54.75 24.34 -6.73
CA PRO A 1123 -54.50 23.41 -7.84
C PRO A 1123 -53.07 22.84 -7.82
N THR A 1124 -52.93 21.55 -8.08
CA THR A 1124 -51.61 20.90 -8.11
C THR A 1124 -50.93 21.16 -9.45
N ILE A 1125 -49.66 21.58 -9.44
CA ILE A 1125 -48.85 21.74 -10.65
C ILE A 1125 -48.03 20.46 -10.84
N SER A 1126 -47.98 19.92 -12.05
CA SER A 1126 -47.25 18.68 -12.34
C SER A 1126 -46.36 18.83 -13.56
N LEU A 1127 -45.06 18.54 -13.42
CA LEU A 1127 -44.13 18.42 -14.53
C LEU A 1127 -44.09 16.96 -14.98
N VAL A 1128 -44.58 16.69 -16.20
CA VAL A 1128 -44.46 15.37 -16.81
C VAL A 1128 -43.06 15.26 -17.40
N LEU A 1129 -42.32 14.20 -17.07
CA LEU A 1129 -40.93 14.04 -17.48
C LEU A 1129 -40.83 13.12 -18.70
N GLN A 1130 -39.95 12.12 -18.67
CA GLN A 1130 -39.62 11.25 -19.81
C GLN A 1130 -40.79 10.40 -20.32
N ASN A 1131 -41.81 10.17 -19.49
CA ASN A 1131 -43.04 9.51 -19.88
C ASN A 1131 -44.19 9.91 -18.94
N LYS A 1132 -45.43 9.56 -19.31
CA LYS A 1132 -46.65 9.95 -18.57
C LYS A 1132 -46.71 9.42 -17.13
N ASN A 1133 -45.93 8.39 -16.79
CA ASN A 1133 -45.94 7.77 -15.46
C ASN A 1133 -44.92 8.42 -14.51
N VAL A 1134 -43.99 9.22 -15.02
CA VAL A 1134 -42.96 9.89 -14.21
C VAL A 1134 -43.28 11.37 -14.15
N VAL A 1135 -43.79 11.80 -13.00
CA VAL A 1135 -44.35 13.14 -12.81
C VAL A 1135 -43.81 13.74 -11.52
N TRP A 1136 -43.23 14.93 -11.61
CA TRP A 1136 -42.89 15.74 -10.45
C TRP A 1136 -44.08 16.62 -10.08
N ARG A 1137 -44.68 16.36 -8.91
CA ARG A 1137 -45.83 17.14 -8.41
C ARG A 1137 -45.37 18.24 -7.47
N ILE A 1138 -45.85 19.46 -7.72
CA ILE A 1138 -45.62 20.66 -6.93
C ILE A 1138 -46.95 21.02 -6.27
N PHE A 1139 -47.01 20.78 -4.95
CA PHE A 1139 -48.18 21.04 -4.13
C PHE A 1139 -48.17 22.45 -3.55
N GLY A 1140 -49.25 22.84 -2.87
CA GLY A 1140 -49.40 24.17 -2.29
C GLY A 1140 -48.25 24.66 -1.42
N ALA A 1141 -47.58 23.78 -0.68
CA ALA A 1141 -46.40 24.15 0.11
C ALA A 1141 -45.23 24.68 -0.74
N ASN A 1142 -45.08 24.16 -1.97
CA ASN A 1142 -44.00 24.52 -2.89
C ASN A 1142 -44.47 25.44 -4.03
N SER A 1143 -45.77 25.49 -4.32
CA SER A 1143 -46.33 26.39 -5.34
C SER A 1143 -46.70 27.74 -4.76
N MET A 1144 -47.06 27.84 -3.48
CA MET A 1144 -47.52 29.08 -2.86
C MET A 1144 -46.49 29.68 -1.91
N VAL A 1145 -46.44 31.01 -1.88
CA VAL A 1145 -45.61 31.84 -0.99
C VAL A 1145 -46.53 32.74 -0.19
N GLN A 1146 -46.48 32.66 1.13
CA GLN A 1146 -47.23 33.57 1.98
C GLN A 1146 -46.46 34.89 2.11
N VAL A 1147 -47.06 35.98 1.59
CA VAL A 1147 -46.44 37.32 1.59
C VAL A 1147 -46.98 38.20 2.73
N SER A 1148 -48.17 37.90 3.23
CA SER A 1148 -48.76 38.45 4.45
C SER A 1148 -49.74 37.44 5.05
N ASP A 1149 -50.32 37.74 6.21
CA ASP A 1149 -51.29 36.86 6.87
C ASP A 1149 -52.52 36.57 6.00
N ASP A 1150 -52.91 37.51 5.14
CA ASP A 1150 -54.11 37.43 4.31
C ASP A 1150 -53.84 37.08 2.84
N VAL A 1151 -52.57 36.99 2.41
CA VAL A 1151 -52.22 36.86 0.98
C VAL A 1151 -51.23 35.72 0.71
N LEU A 1152 -51.63 34.82 -0.19
CA LEU A 1152 -50.79 33.75 -0.75
C LEU A 1152 -50.54 34.00 -2.24
N CYS A 1153 -49.29 34.02 -2.67
CA CYS A 1153 -48.89 34.22 -4.06
C CYS A 1153 -48.35 32.94 -4.69
N LEU A 1154 -48.58 32.75 -5.98
CA LEU A 1154 -47.97 31.68 -6.77
C LEU A 1154 -46.48 32.00 -6.93
N GLY A 1155 -45.62 31.14 -6.37
CA GLY A 1155 -44.17 31.29 -6.28
C GLY A 1155 -43.41 31.05 -7.59
N PHE A 1156 -43.90 31.59 -8.69
CA PHE A 1156 -43.31 31.53 -10.02
C PHE A 1156 -43.15 32.96 -10.55
N VAL A 1157 -42.08 33.21 -11.30
CA VAL A 1157 -41.75 34.54 -11.82
C VAL A 1157 -41.51 34.49 -13.33
N ASP A 1158 -41.82 35.59 -14.02
CA ASP A 1158 -41.57 35.76 -15.46
C ASP A 1158 -40.08 36.03 -15.70
N GLY A 1159 -39.43 35.15 -16.47
CA GLY A 1159 -38.02 35.26 -16.86
C GLY A 1159 -37.77 36.08 -18.13
N GLY A 1160 -38.81 36.62 -18.74
CA GLY A 1160 -38.73 37.29 -20.04
C GLY A 1160 -38.87 36.32 -21.22
N SER A 1161 -38.84 36.88 -22.44
CA SER A 1161 -39.23 36.18 -23.66
C SER A 1161 -38.11 35.38 -24.35
N LYS A 1162 -36.86 35.55 -23.92
CA LYS A 1162 -35.69 34.87 -24.50
C LYS A 1162 -34.64 34.46 -23.45
N PRO A 1163 -35.02 33.82 -22.33
CA PRO A 1163 -34.04 33.27 -21.42
C PRO A 1163 -33.28 32.11 -22.10
N THR A 1164 -32.01 31.90 -21.73
CA THR A 1164 -31.23 30.76 -22.23
C THR A 1164 -31.89 29.43 -21.87
N THR A 1165 -32.45 29.32 -20.67
CA THR A 1165 -33.19 28.14 -20.20
C THR A 1165 -34.65 28.50 -19.96
N SER A 1166 -35.59 27.73 -20.52
CA SER A 1166 -37.02 28.08 -20.48
C SER A 1166 -37.68 27.87 -19.12
N ILE A 1167 -37.23 26.87 -18.36
CA ILE A 1167 -37.73 26.57 -17.01
C ILE A 1167 -36.54 26.41 -16.07
N VAL A 1168 -36.46 27.26 -15.06
CA VAL A 1168 -35.46 27.15 -13.99
C VAL A 1168 -36.20 26.85 -12.70
N ILE A 1169 -36.15 25.60 -12.22
CA ILE A 1169 -36.80 25.21 -10.96
C ILE A 1169 -35.96 25.78 -9.81
N GLY A 1170 -36.53 26.76 -9.11
CA GLY A 1170 -35.86 27.52 -8.07
C GLY A 1170 -36.05 26.95 -6.66
N GLY A 1171 -35.31 27.52 -5.72
CA GLY A 1171 -35.20 27.11 -4.33
C GLY A 1171 -36.50 26.76 -3.64
N HIS A 1172 -37.51 27.62 -3.70
CA HIS A 1172 -38.81 27.42 -3.03
C HIS A 1172 -39.52 26.14 -3.48
N GLN A 1173 -39.35 25.75 -4.75
CA GLN A 1173 -39.92 24.52 -5.29
C GLN A 1173 -39.09 23.27 -4.94
N LEU A 1174 -37.85 23.43 -4.48
CA LEU A 1174 -36.99 22.34 -4.02
C LEU A 1174 -37.13 22.08 -2.51
N GLU A 1175 -37.66 23.04 -1.75
CA GLU A 1175 -37.85 22.90 -0.31
C GLU A 1175 -38.72 21.68 0.04
N ASP A 1176 -38.34 20.96 1.10
CA ASP A 1176 -39.01 19.76 1.59
C ASP A 1176 -39.24 18.67 0.53
N ASN A 1177 -38.38 18.66 -0.50
CA ASN A 1177 -38.21 17.57 -1.45
C ASN A 1177 -36.77 17.04 -1.32
N LEU A 1178 -36.62 15.71 -1.31
CA LEU A 1178 -35.31 15.07 -1.33
C LEU A 1178 -34.89 14.80 -2.77
N LEU A 1179 -33.80 15.41 -3.21
CA LEU A 1179 -33.27 15.32 -4.57
C LEU A 1179 -31.91 14.65 -4.57
N GLN A 1180 -31.82 13.43 -5.09
CA GLN A 1180 -30.59 12.67 -5.26
C GLN A 1180 -30.03 12.84 -6.67
N PHE A 1181 -28.87 13.47 -6.78
CA PHE A 1181 -28.10 13.58 -8.01
C PHE A 1181 -27.11 12.43 -8.10
N ASP A 1182 -27.38 11.45 -8.96
CA ASP A 1182 -26.46 10.36 -9.28
C ASP A 1182 -25.68 10.69 -10.55
N LEU A 1183 -24.45 11.21 -10.37
CA LEU A 1183 -23.58 11.62 -11.46
C LEU A 1183 -22.91 10.43 -12.15
N ALA A 1184 -22.83 9.28 -11.48
CA ALA A 1184 -22.26 8.06 -12.04
C ALA A 1184 -23.24 7.43 -13.04
N SER A 1185 -24.53 7.38 -12.68
CA SER A 1185 -25.58 6.82 -13.52
C SER A 1185 -26.28 7.86 -14.42
N SER A 1186 -25.92 9.15 -14.30
CA SER A 1186 -26.59 10.28 -14.97
C SER A 1186 -28.11 10.30 -14.73
N ARG A 1187 -28.51 10.23 -13.46
CA ARG A 1187 -29.93 10.21 -13.03
C ARG A 1187 -30.19 11.17 -11.88
N LEU A 1188 -31.41 11.70 -11.85
CA LEU A 1188 -31.98 12.43 -10.74
C LEU A 1188 -33.07 11.56 -10.11
N GLY A 1189 -32.88 11.21 -8.85
CA GLY A 1189 -33.92 10.67 -7.99
C GLY A 1189 -34.59 11.80 -7.23
N PHE A 1190 -35.91 11.81 -7.16
CA PHE A 1190 -36.65 12.79 -6.37
C PHE A 1190 -37.77 12.12 -5.56
N SER A 1191 -38.02 12.66 -4.37
CA SER A 1191 -39.19 12.30 -3.57
C SER A 1191 -40.42 13.08 -4.03
N SER A 1192 -41.60 12.70 -3.55
CA SER A 1192 -42.71 13.66 -3.43
C SER A 1192 -42.45 14.59 -2.23
N LEU A 1193 -43.27 15.63 -2.08
CA LEU A 1193 -43.22 16.53 -0.91
C LEU A 1193 -43.27 15.71 0.39
N LEU A 1194 -42.25 15.90 1.23
CA LEU A 1194 -42.00 15.08 2.42
C LEU A 1194 -43.12 15.16 3.47
N TYR A 1195 -43.93 16.21 3.44
CA TYR A 1195 -45.11 16.34 4.30
C TYR A 1195 -46.08 15.17 4.12
N GLY A 1196 -46.18 14.58 2.92
CA GLY A 1196 -46.98 13.38 2.68
C GLY A 1196 -46.55 12.20 3.56
N SER A 1197 -45.25 12.05 3.76
CA SER A 1197 -44.61 11.06 4.62
C SER A 1197 -44.51 11.48 6.10
N ARG A 1198 -45.15 12.60 6.49
CA ARG A 1198 -45.13 13.16 7.85
C ARG A 1198 -43.70 13.52 8.34
N THR A 1199 -42.86 14.02 7.44
CA THR A 1199 -41.52 14.54 7.78
C THR A 1199 -41.19 15.78 6.96
N THR A 1200 -40.04 16.40 7.21
CA THR A 1200 -39.53 17.60 6.53
C THR A 1200 -38.01 17.48 6.35
N CYS A 1201 -37.40 18.29 5.50
CA CYS A 1201 -35.93 18.32 5.41
C CYS A 1201 -35.27 18.80 6.72
N ALA A 1202 -35.97 19.62 7.51
CA ALA A 1202 -35.53 20.09 8.82
C ALA A 1202 -35.52 19.01 9.91
N ASN A 1203 -36.17 17.88 9.65
CA ASN A 1203 -36.18 16.73 10.55
C ASN A 1203 -34.93 15.84 10.41
N PHE A 1204 -33.93 16.24 9.63
CA PHE A 1204 -32.61 15.61 9.71
C PHE A 1204 -31.99 15.90 11.07
N ASN A 1205 -31.59 14.85 11.80
CA ASN A 1205 -31.10 15.03 13.15
C ASN A 1205 -29.62 15.45 13.15
N PHE A 1206 -29.34 16.73 13.42
CA PHE A 1206 -27.97 17.25 13.51
C PHE A 1206 -27.28 17.02 14.87
N THR A 1207 -27.87 16.22 15.77
CA THR A 1207 -27.25 15.86 17.05
C THR A 1207 -26.09 14.91 16.81
N SER A 1208 -24.87 15.33 17.19
CA SER A 1208 -23.68 14.48 17.04
C SER A 1208 -23.74 13.29 17.98
N ILE A 1209 -23.51 12.10 17.45
CA ILE A 1209 -23.28 10.89 18.24
C ILE A 1209 -21.76 10.76 18.39
N ALA A 1210 -21.28 10.67 19.63
CA ALA A 1210 -19.86 10.70 20.00
C ALA A 1210 -19.04 9.55 19.40
#